data_AF-A0A9C9F9X1-F1
#
_entry.id   AF-A0A9C9F9X1-F1
#
_cell.length_a   1.000
_cell.length_b   1.000
_cell.length_c   1.000
_cell.angle_alpha   90.00
_cell.angle_beta   90.00
_cell.angle_gamma   90.00
#
_symmetry.space_group_name_H-M   'P 1'
#
loop_
_entity.id
_entity.type
_entity.pdbx_description
1 polymer ?
#
loop_
_entity_poly.entity_id
_entity_poly.type
_entity_poly.pdbx_seq_one_letter_code
_entity_poly.pdbx_strand_id
1 'polypeptide(L)'
;MSIRLKLSIFLLVFILIASMFGGGTMYIFNRISDNLDLLKKTSEEYRLHEELKMSIVEFSTYVKSWAFTGEQRYRRLYRGSLSKVYMDFAALQDYVPDKDELKDVVSNFEELNRTARKIFSYAKPKGNQAVLHLVGQVEETELDILTSVEELHTESLKNVTIAVRDTEESKARLKLYVAVLVFITVFSVIFLVLLITRSIGRPFRELLIFTEKIISGQADAMTGVDRSDEFGIIARRFGQVLSKLKESEESLRKRLSETELLFEVTRIASSTLELKESLKLITETVADWKGLDYVGVYLLNAEGQVFNLQALNKDAEIFERSFSVDSGELCRKILDTREPVYKEMPTEKDVAFIKRSLGSLILFPIIREGRCLGLFFIGVETVRKFTENELNIANILSNTIGTIVRNAELYVSAMDRLNKITVLYELSRDLTTLLDLEDLLSRVVFEVTRLLNAKGCIIRLQEDYTLKIKAYYGVPENFIKGMETEVGEGIAGKVSSSGKSILVENVAEMPEDTRVPLLEVKSVVCVPLKIGYEVIGTIGLYDKKGPEGEIVSFNPDDLRTTEGIASLISLAIEKARIFEKELEKEKEALEAKKRLDVLFESVQGGIVTLDRDYTLLSINRFVEEFLHMRAEDVVGRSALEIFHEKGGICPHCTAKLTFEAGDINIITQSRGASYAELSSYPIKNEEGTVVEAVVLIQDITDRVLYQEEILALYKEVAQTKEYLESLIDNSADAIVTTDLKGVVTSWNRGAERIYGFTEEEAMVSFLPFIPDFLLETEMQYIERIKQGETIKNIETLRKKRDGAMIEVSLTLSPIKDASGEVIGISGISRDISEKKKVEKELIRRNQELSRLFFISSAMRGTLELERLLRMVLTAVTMSDGLGFNRAILFLLDEEKSVLRGTMGVGPATPEEAWQIWERLSIEKKSLPEILRDIEDGPLRKDSFLDRLSTGIEVDLTDDTALSRAVRERRSFSIHDVKHDDLADPAVIQLLGTEAYAVVPLIARNKVIGVLWVDNYFNRKPITDEDMRFLSGFSDQIASAIESARLFEKVKLAEAELENIFESISDLLYITTEDYTIRNINRAVVEKIGREKKEIVGRKCYEIFHGMDEPYDKCPHHKTVTTQKAYIEELEDTYRG
;
A
#
# COMPACT_ATOMS: atom_id res chain seq x y z
N MET A 1 29.36 -17.06 -66.40
CA MET A 1 29.10 -18.48 -66.72
C MET A 1 28.88 -19.22 -65.42
N SER A 2 27.66 -19.74 -65.19
CA SER A 2 27.24 -20.35 -63.92
C SER A 2 28.09 -21.57 -63.54
N ILE A 3 28.12 -21.89 -62.26
CA ILE A 3 28.84 -23.07 -61.75
C ILE A 3 28.26 -24.35 -62.36
N ARG A 4 26.93 -24.40 -62.50
CA ARG A 4 26.22 -25.48 -63.21
C ARG A 4 26.74 -25.63 -64.64
N LEU A 5 26.82 -24.56 -65.43
CA LEU A 5 27.25 -24.64 -66.83
C LEU A 5 28.72 -25.08 -66.97
N LYS A 6 29.60 -24.69 -66.04
CA LYS A 6 31.00 -25.17 -66.01
C LYS A 6 31.08 -26.67 -65.72
N LEU A 7 30.33 -27.16 -64.74
CA LEU A 7 30.27 -28.58 -64.38
C LEU A 7 29.61 -29.42 -65.49
N SER A 8 28.54 -28.92 -66.13
CA SER A 8 27.89 -29.60 -67.25
C SER A 8 28.81 -29.76 -68.46
N ILE A 9 29.59 -28.73 -68.82
CA ILE A 9 30.58 -28.85 -69.90
C ILE A 9 31.67 -29.86 -69.54
N PHE A 10 32.22 -29.80 -68.32
CA PHE A 10 33.21 -30.79 -67.87
C PHE A 10 32.67 -32.23 -67.93
N LEU A 11 31.47 -32.46 -67.41
CA LEU A 11 30.84 -33.79 -67.40
C LEU A 11 30.59 -34.31 -68.82
N LEU A 12 30.13 -33.45 -69.73
CA LEU A 12 29.84 -33.82 -71.11
C LEU A 12 31.13 -34.16 -71.89
N VAL A 13 32.21 -33.39 -71.70
CA VAL A 13 33.53 -33.72 -72.25
C VAL A 13 34.06 -35.03 -71.66
N PHE A 14 33.94 -35.26 -70.35
CA PHE A 14 34.40 -36.47 -69.69
C PHE A 14 33.66 -37.73 -70.18
N ILE A 15 32.33 -37.68 -70.32
CA ILE A 15 31.51 -38.78 -70.86
C ILE A 15 31.91 -39.08 -72.31
N LEU A 16 32.10 -38.05 -73.13
CA LEU A 16 32.46 -38.22 -74.54
C LEU A 16 33.83 -38.88 -74.70
N ILE A 17 34.81 -38.45 -73.90
CA ILE A 17 36.13 -39.10 -73.77
C ILE A 17 35.99 -40.56 -73.34
N ALA A 18 35.28 -40.84 -72.24
CA ALA A 18 35.09 -42.20 -71.71
C ALA A 18 34.45 -43.15 -72.75
N SER A 19 33.49 -42.64 -73.54
CA SER A 19 32.83 -43.44 -74.57
C SER A 19 33.78 -43.89 -75.70
N MET A 20 34.72 -43.03 -76.12
CA MET A 20 35.74 -43.39 -77.10
C MET A 20 36.71 -44.47 -76.58
N PHE A 21 37.01 -44.46 -75.28
CA PHE A 21 37.89 -45.46 -74.67
C PHE A 21 37.26 -46.86 -74.57
N GLY A 22 35.94 -46.95 -74.37
CA GLY A 22 35.22 -48.23 -74.32
C GLY A 22 35.24 -49.01 -75.65
N GLY A 23 35.21 -48.31 -76.79
CA GLY A 23 35.28 -48.95 -78.10
C GLY A 23 36.66 -49.57 -78.41
N GLY A 24 37.74 -48.88 -78.01
CA GLY A 24 39.11 -49.36 -78.30
C GLY A 24 39.56 -50.54 -77.44
N THR A 25 39.12 -50.63 -76.18
CA THR A 25 39.39 -51.82 -75.35
C THR A 25 38.70 -53.06 -75.91
N MET A 26 37.44 -52.95 -76.34
CA MET A 26 36.67 -54.05 -76.92
C MET A 26 37.32 -54.58 -78.21
N TYR A 27 37.81 -53.69 -79.09
CA TYR A 27 38.54 -54.08 -80.29
C TYR A 27 39.82 -54.89 -79.99
N ILE A 28 40.63 -54.44 -79.03
CA ILE A 28 41.87 -55.14 -78.66
C ILE A 28 41.57 -56.49 -78.01
N PHE A 29 40.53 -56.58 -77.16
CA PHE A 29 40.17 -57.81 -76.48
C PHE A 29 39.70 -58.90 -77.46
N ASN A 30 38.81 -58.56 -78.41
CA ASN A 30 38.35 -59.48 -79.45
C ASN A 30 39.54 -60.04 -80.25
N ARG A 31 40.46 -59.18 -80.71
CA ARG A 31 41.63 -59.62 -81.50
C ARG A 31 42.58 -60.54 -80.73
N ILE A 32 42.71 -60.38 -79.41
CA ILE A 32 43.46 -61.31 -78.56
C ILE A 32 42.72 -62.66 -78.43
N SER A 33 41.39 -62.64 -78.35
CA SER A 33 40.56 -63.85 -78.33
C SER A 33 40.69 -64.64 -79.64
N ASP A 34 40.57 -63.97 -80.79
CA ASP A 34 40.69 -64.59 -82.11
C ASP A 34 42.06 -65.30 -82.30
N ASN A 35 43.14 -64.66 -81.84
CA ASN A 35 44.48 -65.24 -81.87
C ASN A 35 44.64 -66.45 -80.93
N LEU A 36 43.98 -66.46 -79.77
CA LEU A 36 44.00 -67.58 -78.82
C LEU A 36 43.30 -68.82 -79.40
N ASP A 37 42.15 -68.64 -80.05
CA ASP A 37 41.45 -69.74 -80.71
C ASP A 37 42.24 -70.28 -81.92
N LEU A 38 42.89 -69.42 -82.70
CA LEU A 38 43.79 -69.84 -83.78
C LEU A 38 44.96 -70.70 -83.26
N LEU A 39 45.65 -70.23 -82.22
CA LEU A 39 46.76 -70.97 -81.58
C LEU A 39 46.32 -72.34 -81.07
N LYS A 40 45.12 -72.40 -80.46
CA LYS A 40 44.55 -73.66 -79.97
C LYS A 40 44.27 -74.64 -81.11
N LYS A 41 43.74 -74.19 -82.25
CA LYS A 41 43.48 -75.05 -83.41
C LYS A 41 44.77 -75.61 -84.00
N THR A 42 45.78 -74.76 -84.24
CA THR A 42 47.04 -75.16 -84.85
C THR A 42 47.90 -76.05 -83.94
N SER A 43 47.77 -75.92 -82.61
CA SER A 43 48.43 -76.83 -81.66
C SER A 43 47.87 -78.27 -81.72
N GLU A 44 46.59 -78.44 -82.05
CA GLU A 44 45.95 -79.76 -82.14
C GLU A 44 46.30 -80.44 -83.47
N GLU A 45 46.34 -79.66 -84.55
CA GLU A 45 46.83 -80.05 -85.88
C GLU A 45 48.28 -80.59 -85.82
N TYR A 46 49.18 -79.87 -85.12
CA TYR A 46 50.56 -80.30 -84.87
C TYR A 46 50.62 -81.69 -84.21
N ARG A 47 49.79 -81.95 -83.19
CA ARG A 47 49.76 -83.22 -82.45
C ARG A 47 49.39 -84.39 -83.38
N LEU A 48 48.43 -84.15 -84.28
CA LEU A 48 47.93 -85.16 -85.22
C LEU A 48 48.94 -85.48 -86.33
N HIS A 49 49.73 -84.51 -86.80
CA HIS A 49 50.85 -84.77 -87.73
C HIS A 49 51.87 -85.76 -87.16
N GLU A 50 52.29 -85.58 -85.89
CA GLU A 50 53.24 -86.49 -85.23
C GLU A 50 52.66 -87.89 -84.95
N GLU A 51 51.37 -87.98 -84.60
CA GLU A 51 50.71 -89.28 -84.41
C GLU A 51 50.63 -90.09 -85.72
N LEU A 52 50.25 -89.44 -86.82
CA LEU A 52 50.22 -90.04 -88.16
C LEU A 52 51.61 -90.55 -88.58
N LYS A 53 52.64 -89.70 -88.43
CA LYS A 53 54.05 -90.02 -88.71
C LYS A 53 54.51 -91.27 -87.96
N MET A 54 54.24 -91.33 -86.66
CA MET A 54 54.55 -92.49 -85.82
C MET A 54 53.81 -93.77 -86.25
N SER A 55 52.53 -93.67 -86.63
CA SER A 55 51.74 -94.81 -87.09
C SER A 55 52.18 -95.36 -88.45
N ILE A 56 52.67 -94.51 -89.36
CA ILE A 56 53.23 -94.93 -90.66
C ILE A 56 54.55 -95.70 -90.44
N VAL A 57 55.46 -95.18 -89.61
CA VAL A 57 56.71 -95.88 -89.24
C VAL A 57 56.40 -97.23 -88.57
N GLU A 58 55.42 -97.27 -87.66
CA GLU A 58 54.98 -98.50 -87.00
C GLU A 58 54.44 -99.52 -88.02
N PHE A 59 53.59 -99.09 -88.95
CA PHE A 59 53.07 -99.92 -90.04
C PHE A 59 54.21 -100.51 -90.87
N SER A 60 55.09 -99.68 -91.42
CA SER A 60 56.20 -100.11 -92.28
C SER A 60 57.16 -101.03 -91.54
N THR A 61 57.42 -100.77 -90.25
CA THR A 61 58.23 -101.64 -89.39
C THR A 61 57.65 -103.05 -89.29
N TYR A 62 56.33 -103.21 -89.16
CA TYR A 62 55.70 -104.54 -89.14
C TYR A 62 55.71 -105.24 -90.51
N VAL A 63 55.58 -104.50 -91.62
CA VAL A 63 55.74 -105.03 -92.99
C VAL A 63 57.15 -105.58 -93.19
N LYS A 64 58.17 -104.77 -92.86
CA LYS A 64 59.59 -105.13 -92.95
C LYS A 64 59.92 -106.31 -92.02
N SER A 65 59.41 -106.30 -90.79
CA SER A 65 59.62 -107.40 -89.83
C SER A 65 59.03 -108.73 -90.31
N TRP A 66 57.85 -108.73 -90.94
CA TRP A 66 57.30 -109.94 -91.58
C TRP A 66 58.20 -110.42 -92.73
N ALA A 67 58.69 -109.50 -93.59
CA ALA A 67 59.55 -109.83 -94.71
C ALA A 67 60.85 -110.54 -94.28
N PHE A 68 61.53 -110.02 -93.25
CA PHE A 68 62.79 -110.58 -92.76
C PHE A 68 62.63 -111.83 -91.89
N THR A 69 61.57 -111.94 -91.09
CA THR A 69 61.41 -113.03 -90.10
C THR A 69 60.50 -114.18 -90.56
N GLY A 70 59.41 -113.87 -91.27
CA GLY A 70 58.32 -114.82 -91.55
C GLY A 70 57.44 -115.19 -90.35
N GLU A 71 57.54 -114.48 -89.22
CA GLU A 71 56.78 -114.80 -88.00
C GLU A 71 55.32 -114.31 -88.06
N GLN A 72 54.36 -115.21 -87.85
CA GLN A 72 52.92 -114.93 -88.01
C GLN A 72 52.39 -113.78 -87.12
N ARG A 73 53.07 -113.41 -86.02
CA ARG A 73 52.69 -112.25 -85.19
C ARG A 73 52.58 -110.96 -85.99
N TYR A 74 53.48 -110.73 -86.95
CA TYR A 74 53.51 -109.49 -87.73
C TYR A 74 52.34 -109.34 -88.69
N ARG A 75 51.72 -110.44 -89.15
CA ARG A 75 50.45 -110.40 -89.90
C ARG A 75 49.28 -109.86 -89.06
N ARG A 76 49.28 -110.10 -87.74
CA ARG A 76 48.25 -109.58 -86.82
C ARG A 76 48.51 -108.10 -86.52
N LEU A 77 49.76 -107.73 -86.25
CA LEU A 77 50.18 -106.35 -85.98
C LEU A 77 49.99 -105.42 -87.18
N TYR A 78 50.28 -105.89 -88.40
CA TYR A 78 49.99 -105.18 -89.66
C TYR A 78 48.52 -104.75 -89.79
N ARG A 79 47.56 -105.61 -89.43
CA ARG A 79 46.13 -105.23 -89.49
C ARG A 79 45.77 -104.15 -88.46
N GLY A 80 46.40 -104.18 -87.29
CA GLY A 80 46.20 -103.16 -86.25
C GLY A 80 46.78 -101.80 -86.66
N SER A 81 48.06 -101.77 -87.05
CA SER A 81 48.74 -100.56 -87.54
C SER A 81 48.07 -99.95 -88.76
N LEU A 82 47.57 -100.76 -89.70
CA LEU A 82 46.82 -100.24 -90.85
C LEU A 82 45.55 -99.49 -90.42
N SER A 83 44.81 -100.04 -89.45
CA SER A 83 43.62 -99.37 -88.91
C SER A 83 43.97 -98.08 -88.17
N LYS A 84 45.13 -98.04 -87.50
CA LYS A 84 45.63 -96.87 -86.78
C LYS A 84 45.97 -95.72 -87.74
N VAL A 85 46.74 -95.98 -88.80
CA VAL A 85 47.07 -94.96 -89.82
C VAL A 85 45.81 -94.35 -90.45
N TYR A 86 44.79 -95.16 -90.78
CA TYR A 86 43.51 -94.62 -91.29
C TYR A 86 42.70 -93.83 -90.24
N MET A 87 42.83 -94.14 -88.95
CA MET A 87 42.23 -93.30 -87.89
C MET A 87 42.95 -91.95 -87.77
N ASP A 88 44.28 -91.95 -87.84
CA ASP A 88 45.09 -90.73 -87.72
C ASP A 88 44.86 -89.79 -88.92
N PHE A 89 44.74 -90.34 -90.15
CA PHE A 89 44.29 -89.59 -91.33
C PHE A 89 42.88 -88.99 -91.16
N ALA A 90 41.94 -89.75 -90.60
CA ALA A 90 40.57 -89.27 -90.37
C ALA A 90 40.52 -88.16 -89.31
N ALA A 91 41.31 -88.29 -88.24
CA ALA A 91 41.40 -87.25 -87.20
C ALA A 91 42.03 -85.96 -87.76
N LEU A 92 43.06 -86.07 -88.59
CA LEU A 92 43.74 -84.93 -89.20
C LEU A 92 42.88 -84.18 -90.24
N GLN A 93 41.97 -84.90 -90.93
CA GLN A 93 41.06 -84.33 -91.95
C GLN A 93 40.08 -83.26 -91.40
N ASP A 94 39.81 -83.24 -90.10
CA ASP A 94 38.96 -82.22 -89.45
C ASP A 94 39.73 -80.92 -89.12
N TYR A 95 41.07 -80.94 -89.13
CA TYR A 95 41.91 -79.81 -88.72
C TYR A 95 42.58 -79.13 -89.91
N VAL A 96 43.10 -79.90 -90.88
CA VAL A 96 43.76 -79.38 -92.09
C VAL A 96 42.73 -78.64 -92.97
N PRO A 97 42.95 -77.34 -93.30
CA PRO A 97 41.98 -76.56 -94.07
C PRO A 97 41.84 -76.97 -95.54
N ASP A 98 42.94 -77.39 -96.18
CA ASP A 98 42.96 -77.81 -97.58
C ASP A 98 43.00 -79.34 -97.69
N LYS A 99 41.99 -79.92 -98.34
CA LYS A 99 41.87 -81.38 -98.49
C LYS A 99 42.75 -81.95 -99.61
N ASP A 100 43.29 -81.10 -100.49
CA ASP A 100 44.21 -81.55 -101.53
C ASP A 100 45.64 -81.74 -100.99
N GLU A 101 46.05 -81.06 -99.92
CA GLU A 101 47.36 -81.25 -99.26
C GLU A 101 47.53 -82.65 -98.64
N LEU A 102 46.49 -83.17 -97.99
CA LEU A 102 46.49 -84.52 -97.41
C LEU A 102 46.45 -85.65 -98.45
N LYS A 103 46.07 -85.34 -99.68
CA LYS A 103 45.71 -86.29 -100.73
C LYS A 103 46.90 -87.07 -101.26
N ASP A 104 48.04 -86.39 -101.40
CA ASP A 104 49.29 -87.00 -101.86
C ASP A 104 49.88 -87.91 -100.77
N VAL A 105 49.82 -87.50 -99.51
CA VAL A 105 50.21 -88.32 -98.34
C VAL A 105 49.38 -89.61 -98.26
N VAL A 106 48.05 -89.50 -98.43
CA VAL A 106 47.13 -90.67 -98.46
C VAL A 106 47.40 -91.55 -99.68
N SER A 107 47.59 -90.97 -100.87
CA SER A 107 47.89 -91.69 -102.11
C SER A 107 49.17 -92.53 -102.00
N ASN A 108 50.26 -91.92 -101.49
CA ASN A 108 51.53 -92.58 -101.27
C ASN A 108 51.41 -93.69 -100.21
N PHE A 109 50.63 -93.48 -99.14
CA PHE A 109 50.35 -94.54 -98.16
C PHE A 109 49.54 -95.71 -98.77
N GLU A 110 48.61 -95.45 -99.69
CA GLU A 110 47.90 -96.53 -100.39
C GLU A 110 48.82 -97.36 -101.31
N GLU A 111 49.81 -96.72 -101.93
CA GLU A 111 50.86 -97.40 -102.70
C GLU A 111 51.74 -98.27 -101.79
N LEU A 112 52.23 -97.72 -100.68
CA LEU A 112 52.98 -98.43 -99.65
C LEU A 112 52.17 -99.62 -99.08
N ASN A 113 50.86 -99.46 -98.85
CA ASN A 113 49.95 -100.54 -98.45
C ASN A 113 49.77 -101.60 -99.56
N ARG A 114 49.66 -101.20 -100.84
CA ARG A 114 49.64 -102.14 -101.98
C ARG A 114 50.92 -102.97 -102.04
N THR A 115 52.08 -102.37 -101.82
CA THR A 115 53.38 -103.07 -101.76
C THR A 115 53.48 -104.00 -100.55
N ALA A 116 53.03 -103.54 -99.37
CA ALA A 116 52.91 -104.37 -98.18
C ALA A 116 52.04 -105.63 -98.41
N ARG A 117 50.88 -105.49 -99.06
CA ARG A 117 50.00 -106.64 -99.39
C ARG A 117 50.69 -107.66 -100.30
N LYS A 118 51.50 -107.23 -101.28
CA LYS A 118 52.33 -108.13 -102.11
C LYS A 118 53.31 -108.91 -101.23
N ILE A 119 54.05 -108.23 -100.34
CA ILE A 119 54.96 -108.87 -99.37
C ILE A 119 54.23 -109.91 -98.50
N PHE A 120 53.04 -109.57 -97.99
CA PHE A 120 52.24 -110.48 -97.17
C PHE A 120 51.65 -111.69 -97.92
N SER A 121 51.55 -111.66 -99.25
CA SER A 121 51.10 -112.83 -100.03
C SER A 121 52.11 -113.98 -100.09
N TYR A 122 53.40 -113.71 -99.88
CA TYR A 122 54.43 -114.76 -99.86
C TYR A 122 54.33 -115.60 -98.58
N ALA A 123 54.08 -116.90 -98.73
CA ALA A 123 53.93 -117.84 -97.62
C ALA A 123 55.24 -118.10 -96.84
N LYS A 124 56.39 -117.92 -97.50
CA LYS A 124 57.74 -117.94 -96.89
C LYS A 124 58.54 -116.74 -97.45
N PRO A 125 58.51 -115.58 -96.77
CA PRO A 125 59.17 -114.37 -97.27
C PRO A 125 60.68 -114.34 -97.01
N LYS A 126 61.13 -114.92 -95.88
CA LYS A 126 62.52 -114.92 -95.43
C LYS A 126 63.45 -115.55 -96.47
N GLY A 127 64.40 -114.76 -96.99
CA GLY A 127 65.39 -115.18 -97.99
C GLY A 127 64.93 -115.07 -99.45
N ASN A 128 63.73 -114.53 -99.73
CA ASN A 128 63.22 -114.35 -101.09
C ASN A 128 63.66 -113.00 -101.68
N GLN A 129 64.41 -113.00 -102.80
CA GLN A 129 64.88 -111.76 -103.44
C GLN A 129 63.75 -110.83 -103.91
N ALA A 130 62.61 -111.37 -104.39
CA ALA A 130 61.48 -110.54 -104.79
C ALA A 130 60.86 -109.80 -103.59
N VAL A 131 60.90 -110.42 -102.40
CA VAL A 131 60.45 -109.78 -101.16
C VAL A 131 61.43 -108.70 -100.71
N LEU A 132 62.74 -108.92 -100.84
CA LEU A 132 63.75 -107.90 -100.52
C LEU A 132 63.63 -106.65 -101.41
N HIS A 133 63.35 -106.82 -102.71
CA HIS A 133 63.08 -105.69 -103.61
C HIS A 133 61.81 -104.93 -103.18
N LEU A 134 60.74 -105.63 -102.84
CA LEU A 134 59.51 -105.00 -102.34
C LEU A 134 59.72 -104.28 -100.99
N VAL A 135 60.63 -104.77 -100.13
CA VAL A 135 61.02 -104.07 -98.89
C VAL A 135 61.71 -102.75 -99.20
N GLY A 136 62.63 -102.70 -100.17
CA GLY A 136 63.25 -101.45 -100.60
C GLY A 136 62.23 -100.41 -101.07
N GLN A 137 61.20 -100.84 -101.82
CA GLN A 137 60.09 -99.96 -102.23
C GLN A 137 59.24 -99.48 -101.04
N VAL A 138 59.07 -100.29 -99.98
CA VAL A 138 58.41 -99.84 -98.74
C VAL A 138 59.26 -98.78 -98.03
N GLU A 139 60.58 -98.92 -97.99
CA GLU A 139 61.47 -97.94 -97.35
C GLU A 139 61.54 -96.61 -98.12
N GLU A 140 61.55 -96.66 -99.46
CA GLU A 140 61.50 -95.49 -100.33
C GLU A 140 60.18 -94.73 -100.17
N THR A 141 59.04 -95.42 -100.33
CA THR A 141 57.71 -94.78 -100.19
C THR A 141 57.44 -94.34 -98.74
N GLU A 142 57.99 -95.02 -97.72
CA GLU A 142 57.92 -94.58 -96.32
C GLU A 142 58.60 -93.22 -96.14
N LEU A 143 59.79 -93.02 -96.71
CA LEU A 143 60.54 -91.78 -96.61
C LEU A 143 59.81 -90.60 -97.30
N ASP A 144 59.22 -90.84 -98.48
CA ASP A 144 58.46 -89.82 -99.22
C ASP A 144 57.23 -89.35 -98.43
N ILE A 145 56.48 -90.28 -97.83
CA ILE A 145 55.33 -89.96 -96.98
C ILE A 145 55.76 -89.15 -95.74
N LEU A 146 56.82 -89.58 -95.05
CA LEU A 146 57.32 -88.88 -93.85
C LEU A 146 57.83 -87.48 -94.17
N THR A 147 58.47 -87.29 -95.33
CA THR A 147 58.91 -85.97 -95.81
C THR A 147 57.71 -85.07 -96.10
N SER A 148 56.67 -85.60 -96.76
CA SER A 148 55.43 -84.86 -97.05
C SER A 148 54.73 -84.40 -95.76
N VAL A 149 54.70 -85.24 -94.72
CA VAL A 149 54.13 -84.87 -93.40
C VAL A 149 54.96 -83.79 -92.69
N GLU A 150 56.28 -83.77 -92.87
CA GLU A 150 57.18 -82.74 -92.31
C GLU A 150 56.99 -81.36 -92.96
N GLU A 151 56.64 -81.32 -94.25
CA GLU A 151 56.31 -80.07 -94.96
C GLU A 151 55.02 -79.44 -94.41
N LEU A 152 53.95 -80.23 -94.24
CA LEU A 152 52.70 -79.80 -93.60
C LEU A 152 52.95 -79.27 -92.18
N HIS A 153 53.76 -79.98 -91.40
CA HIS A 153 54.15 -79.59 -90.04
C HIS A 153 54.86 -78.22 -90.00
N THR A 154 55.67 -77.91 -91.02
CA THR A 154 56.40 -76.63 -91.14
C THR A 154 55.46 -75.46 -91.44
N GLU A 155 54.41 -75.68 -92.24
CA GLU A 155 53.37 -74.69 -92.56
C GLU A 155 52.57 -74.29 -91.30
N SER A 156 52.12 -75.26 -90.51
CA SER A 156 51.40 -75.03 -89.24
C SER A 156 52.22 -74.14 -88.27
N LEU A 157 53.53 -74.39 -88.17
CA LEU A 157 54.47 -73.66 -87.31
C LEU A 157 54.62 -72.17 -87.68
N LYS A 158 54.49 -71.84 -88.97
CA LYS A 158 54.52 -70.47 -89.49
C LYS A 158 53.29 -69.67 -89.03
N ASN A 159 52.12 -70.30 -89.03
CA ASN A 159 50.86 -69.69 -88.57
C ASN A 159 50.90 -69.39 -87.05
N VAL A 160 51.44 -70.30 -86.23
CA VAL A 160 51.69 -70.06 -84.79
C VAL A 160 52.58 -68.84 -84.58
N THR A 161 53.66 -68.72 -85.36
CA THR A 161 54.63 -67.61 -85.24
C THR A 161 53.99 -66.25 -85.52
N ILE A 162 53.08 -66.18 -86.50
CA ILE A 162 52.32 -64.96 -86.83
C ILE A 162 51.36 -64.60 -85.67
N ALA A 163 50.58 -65.56 -85.18
CA ALA A 163 49.61 -65.33 -84.11
C ALA A 163 50.24 -64.88 -82.78
N VAL A 164 51.41 -65.45 -82.41
CA VAL A 164 52.18 -65.00 -81.23
C VAL A 164 52.66 -63.55 -81.39
N ARG A 165 53.18 -63.19 -82.57
CA ARG A 165 53.66 -61.83 -82.85
C ARG A 165 52.53 -60.80 -82.78
N ASP A 166 51.40 -61.07 -83.42
CA ASP A 166 50.22 -60.17 -83.41
C ASP A 166 49.65 -59.99 -81.98
N THR A 167 49.80 -61.02 -81.13
CA THR A 167 49.38 -60.98 -79.73
C THR A 167 50.29 -60.11 -78.86
N GLU A 168 51.63 -60.17 -79.05
CA GLU A 168 52.55 -59.24 -78.37
C GLU A 168 52.38 -57.79 -78.85
N GLU A 169 52.13 -57.54 -80.15
CA GLU A 169 51.76 -56.20 -80.63
C GLU A 169 50.46 -55.70 -79.97
N SER A 170 49.44 -56.55 -79.88
CA SER A 170 48.14 -56.21 -79.26
C SER A 170 48.30 -55.90 -77.76
N LYS A 171 49.16 -56.65 -77.06
CA LYS A 171 49.53 -56.45 -75.64
C LYS A 171 50.34 -55.17 -75.42
N ALA A 172 51.23 -54.81 -76.33
CA ALA A 172 51.95 -53.54 -76.29
C ALA A 172 51.00 -52.34 -76.50
N ARG A 173 50.07 -52.44 -77.47
CA ARG A 173 49.02 -51.44 -77.69
C ARG A 173 48.11 -51.30 -76.47
N LEU A 174 47.72 -52.41 -75.83
CA LEU A 174 46.91 -52.41 -74.60
C LEU A 174 47.60 -51.66 -73.44
N LYS A 175 48.89 -51.89 -73.22
CA LYS A 175 49.68 -51.17 -72.19
C LYS A 175 49.70 -49.66 -72.44
N LEU A 176 49.92 -49.24 -73.68
CA LEU A 176 49.87 -47.82 -74.07
C LEU A 176 48.46 -47.23 -73.85
N TYR A 177 47.42 -47.98 -74.21
CA TYR A 177 46.03 -47.58 -74.05
C TYR A 177 45.65 -47.35 -72.58
N VAL A 178 46.03 -48.28 -71.69
CA VAL A 178 45.84 -48.16 -70.23
C VAL A 178 46.62 -46.97 -69.66
N ALA A 179 47.86 -46.75 -70.09
CA ALA A 179 48.67 -45.62 -69.64
C ALA A 179 48.03 -44.26 -70.00
N VAL A 180 47.51 -44.12 -71.23
CA VAL A 180 46.79 -42.93 -71.68
C VAL A 180 45.50 -42.72 -70.89
N LEU A 181 44.73 -43.79 -70.64
CA LEU A 181 43.49 -43.72 -69.85
C LEU A 181 43.76 -43.23 -68.41
N VAL A 182 44.80 -43.77 -67.77
CA VAL A 182 45.22 -43.35 -66.41
C VAL A 182 45.64 -41.89 -66.41
N PHE A 183 46.45 -41.45 -67.38
CA PHE A 183 46.89 -40.07 -67.48
C PHE A 183 45.72 -39.08 -67.65
N ILE A 184 44.78 -39.39 -68.56
CA ILE A 184 43.58 -38.57 -68.78
C ILE A 184 42.69 -38.54 -67.54
N THR A 185 42.54 -39.66 -66.83
CA THR A 185 41.76 -39.74 -65.59
C THR A 185 42.38 -38.88 -64.49
N VAL A 186 43.68 -39.02 -64.25
CA VAL A 186 44.42 -38.21 -63.26
C VAL A 186 44.34 -36.72 -63.60
N PHE A 187 44.57 -36.35 -64.87
CA PHE A 187 44.45 -34.96 -65.32
C PHE A 187 43.03 -34.42 -65.15
N SER A 188 42.00 -35.21 -65.45
CA SER A 188 40.59 -34.83 -65.27
C SER A 188 40.24 -34.62 -63.80
N VAL A 189 40.76 -35.47 -62.90
CA VAL A 189 40.59 -35.31 -61.44
C VAL A 189 41.30 -34.04 -60.93
N ILE A 190 42.56 -33.81 -61.33
CA ILE A 190 43.31 -32.60 -60.97
C ILE A 190 42.60 -31.34 -61.48
N PHE A 191 42.13 -31.35 -62.74
CA PHE A 191 41.39 -30.25 -63.33
C PHE A 191 40.05 -30.00 -62.60
N LEU A 192 39.31 -31.05 -62.26
CA LEU A 192 38.06 -30.95 -61.49
C LEU A 192 38.31 -30.37 -60.09
N VAL A 193 39.35 -30.84 -59.39
CA VAL A 193 39.74 -30.31 -58.07
C VAL A 193 40.13 -28.83 -58.17
N LEU A 194 40.93 -28.44 -59.17
CA LEU A 194 41.29 -27.04 -59.40
C LEU A 194 40.07 -26.17 -59.75
N LEU A 195 39.13 -26.70 -60.55
CA LEU A 195 37.90 -26.00 -60.95
C LEU A 195 36.97 -25.81 -59.74
N ILE A 196 36.78 -26.84 -58.91
CA ILE A 196 36.02 -26.76 -57.65
C ILE A 196 36.70 -25.77 -56.69
N THR A 197 38.00 -25.89 -56.46
CA THR A 197 38.75 -25.02 -55.54
C THR A 197 38.70 -23.55 -55.98
N ARG A 198 38.81 -23.27 -57.28
CA ARG A 198 38.81 -21.91 -57.82
C ARG A 198 37.42 -21.32 -58.06
N SER A 199 36.42 -22.14 -58.37
CA SER A 199 35.05 -21.68 -58.67
C SER A 199 34.07 -21.78 -57.50
N ILE A 200 34.39 -22.54 -56.46
CA ILE A 200 33.56 -22.72 -55.24
C ILE A 200 34.40 -22.44 -53.99
N GLY A 201 35.54 -23.11 -53.82
CA GLY A 201 36.31 -23.08 -52.57
C GLY A 201 36.81 -21.68 -52.16
N ARG A 202 37.48 -20.95 -53.07
CA ARG A 202 37.95 -19.58 -52.80
C ARG A 202 36.80 -18.59 -52.51
N PRO A 203 35.76 -18.45 -53.37
CA PRO A 203 34.63 -17.56 -53.09
C PRO A 203 33.91 -17.88 -51.77
N PHE A 204 33.74 -19.16 -51.45
CA PHE A 204 33.11 -19.58 -50.20
C PHE A 204 33.95 -19.18 -48.98
N ARG A 205 35.29 -19.32 -49.06
CA ARG A 205 36.21 -18.87 -47.99
C ARG A 205 36.21 -17.35 -47.83
N GLU A 206 36.15 -16.60 -48.92
CA GLU A 206 36.04 -15.13 -48.90
C GLU A 206 34.73 -14.67 -48.23
N LEU A 207 33.60 -15.33 -48.55
CA LEU A 207 32.31 -15.12 -47.87
C LEU A 207 32.35 -15.49 -46.38
N LEU A 208 33.05 -16.56 -46.01
CA LEU A 208 33.14 -17.03 -44.62
C LEU A 208 33.96 -16.06 -43.74
N ILE A 209 35.10 -15.59 -44.25
CA ILE A 209 35.92 -14.53 -43.61
C ILE A 209 35.11 -13.22 -43.48
N PHE A 210 34.29 -12.90 -44.48
CA PHE A 210 33.39 -11.75 -44.42
C PHE A 210 32.34 -11.88 -43.30
N THR A 211 31.69 -13.05 -43.17
CA THR A 211 30.74 -13.29 -42.06
C THR A 211 31.42 -13.26 -40.69
N GLU A 212 32.66 -13.75 -40.58
CA GLU A 212 33.43 -13.76 -39.33
C GLU A 212 33.81 -12.33 -38.88
N LYS A 213 34.13 -11.44 -39.81
CA LYS A 213 34.34 -10.00 -39.54
C LYS A 213 33.09 -9.29 -39.03
N ILE A 214 31.91 -9.66 -39.54
CA ILE A 214 30.63 -9.12 -39.07
C ILE A 214 30.34 -9.60 -37.65
N ILE A 215 30.51 -10.90 -37.37
CA ILE A 215 30.29 -11.48 -36.03
C ILE A 215 31.24 -10.88 -34.99
N SER A 216 32.45 -10.47 -35.40
CA SER A 216 33.42 -9.77 -34.56
C SER A 216 33.25 -8.24 -34.51
N GLY A 217 32.10 -7.71 -34.96
CA GLY A 217 31.71 -6.31 -34.79
C GLY A 217 32.21 -5.32 -35.85
N GLN A 218 32.91 -5.78 -36.90
CA GLN A 218 33.37 -4.91 -37.99
C GLN A 218 32.30 -4.72 -39.07
N ALA A 219 31.22 -4.00 -38.73
CA ALA A 219 30.06 -3.79 -39.59
C ALA A 219 30.35 -3.03 -40.91
N ASP A 220 31.43 -2.24 -40.97
CA ASP A 220 31.81 -1.45 -42.15
C ASP A 220 32.69 -2.19 -43.17
N ALA A 221 32.89 -3.51 -43.01
CA ALA A 221 33.60 -4.32 -43.99
C ALA A 221 32.83 -4.35 -45.34
N MET A 222 33.39 -3.77 -46.40
CA MET A 222 32.82 -3.91 -47.74
C MET A 222 33.13 -5.29 -48.35
N THR A 223 32.17 -5.85 -49.10
CA THR A 223 32.34 -7.13 -49.80
C THR A 223 33.30 -6.99 -50.97
N GLY A 224 34.52 -7.52 -50.86
CA GLY A 224 35.50 -7.58 -51.96
C GLY A 224 35.16 -8.55 -53.10
N VAL A 225 33.94 -9.07 -53.16
CA VAL A 225 33.49 -10.12 -54.10
C VAL A 225 32.76 -9.49 -55.29
N ASP A 226 33.49 -8.78 -56.14
CA ASP A 226 32.96 -8.29 -57.42
C ASP A 226 32.89 -9.42 -58.45
N ARG A 227 31.75 -10.12 -58.47
CA ARG A 227 31.51 -11.27 -59.36
C ARG A 227 30.11 -11.23 -59.97
N SER A 228 30.02 -11.61 -61.24
CA SER A 228 28.77 -11.74 -61.99
C SER A 228 28.14 -13.15 -61.89
N ASP A 229 28.49 -13.93 -60.86
CA ASP A 229 28.02 -15.30 -60.65
C ASP A 229 27.19 -15.43 -59.36
N GLU A 230 26.74 -16.65 -59.05
CA GLU A 230 25.83 -16.93 -57.95
C GLU A 230 26.35 -16.41 -56.60
N PHE A 231 27.67 -16.48 -56.36
CA PHE A 231 28.30 -15.96 -55.14
C PHE A 231 28.28 -14.44 -55.06
N GLY A 232 28.48 -13.73 -56.18
CA GLY A 232 28.37 -12.27 -56.23
C GLY A 232 26.93 -11.74 -56.12
N ILE A 233 25.91 -12.56 -56.41
CA ILE A 233 24.51 -12.25 -56.09
C ILE A 233 24.26 -12.40 -54.58
N ILE A 234 24.77 -13.48 -53.97
CA ILE A 234 24.67 -13.73 -52.53
C ILE A 234 25.36 -12.59 -51.75
N ALA A 235 26.60 -12.23 -52.10
CA ALA A 235 27.35 -11.15 -51.45
C ALA A 235 26.59 -9.80 -51.48
N ARG A 236 26.02 -9.42 -52.64
CA ARG A 236 25.23 -8.19 -52.76
C ARG A 236 23.93 -8.22 -51.95
N ARG A 237 23.24 -9.36 -51.87
CA ARG A 237 22.05 -9.51 -51.02
C ARG A 237 22.39 -9.43 -49.53
N PHE A 238 23.49 -10.04 -49.10
CA PHE A 238 23.99 -9.89 -47.73
C PHE A 238 24.32 -8.43 -47.41
N GLY A 239 25.00 -7.71 -48.31
CA GLY A 239 25.27 -6.28 -48.17
C GLY A 239 24.00 -5.43 -47.99
N GLN A 240 22.94 -5.72 -48.76
CA GLN A 240 21.64 -5.06 -48.62
C GLN A 240 20.90 -5.38 -47.31
N VAL A 241 21.10 -6.58 -46.75
CA VAL A 241 20.55 -6.95 -45.44
C VAL A 241 21.33 -6.25 -44.32
N LEU A 242 22.65 -6.15 -44.43
CA LEU A 242 23.51 -5.42 -43.50
C LEU A 242 23.22 -3.91 -43.48
N SER A 243 23.03 -3.27 -44.65
CA SER A 243 22.68 -1.85 -44.68
C SER A 243 21.33 -1.59 -44.01
N LYS A 244 20.33 -2.44 -44.28
CA LYS A 244 19.01 -2.36 -43.62
C LYS A 244 19.07 -2.66 -42.12
N LEU A 245 19.93 -3.58 -41.68
CA LEU A 245 20.16 -3.83 -40.25
C LEU A 245 20.80 -2.63 -39.57
N LYS A 246 21.77 -1.96 -40.21
CA LYS A 246 22.42 -0.74 -39.70
C LYS A 246 21.43 0.43 -39.61
N GLU A 247 20.66 0.67 -40.66
CA GLU A 247 19.54 1.65 -40.67
C GLU A 247 18.51 1.35 -39.57
N SER A 248 18.18 0.06 -39.36
CA SER A 248 17.26 -0.38 -38.31
C SER A 248 17.86 -0.22 -36.91
N GLU A 249 19.15 -0.47 -36.72
CA GLU A 249 19.84 -0.31 -35.43
C GLU A 249 19.93 1.17 -35.05
N GLU A 250 20.31 2.05 -35.99
CA GLU A 250 20.32 3.50 -35.77
C GLU A 250 18.91 4.03 -35.43
N SER A 251 17.87 3.56 -36.14
CA SER A 251 16.47 3.91 -35.85
C SER A 251 16.00 3.40 -34.49
N LEU A 252 16.39 2.17 -34.10
CA LEU A 252 16.08 1.59 -32.79
C LEU A 252 16.80 2.33 -31.65
N ARG A 253 18.10 2.63 -31.79
CA ARG A 253 18.87 3.43 -30.82
C ARG A 253 18.27 4.83 -30.65
N LYS A 254 17.82 5.46 -31.74
CA LYS A 254 17.14 6.76 -31.67
C LYS A 254 15.84 6.66 -30.86
N ARG A 255 14.96 5.71 -31.19
CA ARG A 255 13.68 5.49 -30.47
C ARG A 255 13.86 5.09 -29.01
N LEU A 256 14.89 4.29 -28.70
CA LEU A 256 15.22 3.90 -27.34
C LEU A 256 15.59 5.14 -26.51
N SER A 257 16.51 5.97 -27.00
CA SER A 257 16.88 7.25 -26.39
C SER A 257 15.70 8.22 -26.25
N GLU A 258 14.79 8.28 -27.23
CA GLU A 258 13.54 9.06 -27.16
C GLU A 258 12.61 8.53 -26.03
N THR A 259 12.54 7.22 -25.83
CA THR A 259 11.67 6.56 -24.84
C THR A 259 12.24 6.66 -23.42
N GLU A 260 13.57 6.50 -23.26
CA GLU A 260 14.28 6.62 -21.98
C GLU A 260 14.07 8.00 -21.34
N LEU A 261 14.16 9.09 -22.14
CA LEU A 261 13.90 10.45 -21.63
C LEU A 261 12.46 10.59 -21.10
N LEU A 262 11.47 10.13 -21.87
CA LEU A 262 10.06 10.23 -21.47
C LEU A 262 9.77 9.40 -20.22
N PHE A 263 10.35 8.20 -20.11
CA PHE A 263 10.22 7.36 -18.93
C PHE A 263 10.84 8.04 -17.70
N GLU A 264 12.05 8.58 -17.83
CA GLU A 264 12.77 9.14 -16.69
C GLU A 264 12.15 10.44 -16.17
N VAL A 265 11.68 11.32 -17.07
CA VAL A 265 10.88 12.49 -16.67
C VAL A 265 9.55 12.07 -16.02
N THR A 266 8.92 10.99 -16.47
CA THR A 266 7.70 10.45 -15.85
C THR A 266 7.99 9.82 -14.48
N ARG A 267 9.18 9.20 -14.29
CA ARG A 267 9.65 8.68 -13.00
C ARG A 267 9.87 9.82 -12.00
N ILE A 268 10.51 10.91 -12.42
CA ILE A 268 10.68 12.12 -11.61
C ILE A 268 9.31 12.72 -11.25
N ALA A 269 8.40 12.84 -12.23
CA ALA A 269 7.02 13.31 -12.04
C ALA A 269 6.19 12.48 -11.04
N SER A 270 6.56 11.22 -10.83
CA SER A 270 5.89 10.28 -9.93
C SER A 270 6.58 10.16 -8.57
N SER A 271 7.70 10.85 -8.36
CA SER A 271 8.45 10.84 -7.10
C SER A 271 7.93 11.88 -6.11
N THR A 272 8.05 11.61 -4.81
CA THR A 272 7.57 12.50 -3.73
C THR A 272 8.56 13.65 -3.42
N LEU A 273 9.17 14.23 -4.45
CA LEU A 273 10.09 15.37 -4.32
C LEU A 273 9.32 16.69 -4.31
N GLU A 274 9.91 17.74 -3.75
CA GLU A 274 9.32 19.07 -3.83
C GLU A 274 9.23 19.55 -5.30
N LEU A 275 8.25 20.40 -5.61
CA LEU A 275 8.01 20.87 -6.98
C LEU A 275 9.28 21.47 -7.62
N LYS A 276 10.03 22.25 -6.85
CA LYS A 276 11.23 22.94 -7.33
C LYS A 276 12.37 21.97 -7.66
N GLU A 277 12.59 20.96 -6.82
CA GLU A 277 13.57 19.90 -7.07
C GLU A 277 13.16 19.04 -8.28
N SER A 278 11.88 18.69 -8.36
CA SER A 278 11.32 17.93 -9.48
C SER A 278 11.51 18.64 -10.82
N LEU A 279 11.19 19.94 -10.88
CA LEU A 279 11.39 20.75 -12.08
C LEU A 279 12.88 20.90 -12.43
N LYS A 280 13.76 21.09 -11.43
CA LYS A 280 15.21 21.17 -11.65
C LYS A 280 15.75 19.89 -12.28
N LEU A 281 15.46 18.73 -11.69
CA LEU A 281 15.94 17.44 -12.18
C LEU A 281 15.40 17.12 -13.59
N ILE A 282 14.16 17.54 -13.90
CA ILE A 282 13.60 17.45 -15.27
C ILE A 282 14.39 18.35 -16.24
N THR A 283 14.69 19.60 -15.87
CA THR A 283 15.48 20.49 -16.75
C THR A 283 16.90 19.97 -17.00
N GLU A 284 17.53 19.34 -16.00
CA GLU A 284 18.84 18.69 -16.12
C GLU A 284 18.75 17.45 -17.05
N THR A 285 17.81 16.53 -16.79
CA THR A 285 17.62 15.31 -17.60
C THR A 285 17.31 15.62 -19.08
N VAL A 286 16.50 16.65 -19.35
CA VAL A 286 16.21 17.05 -20.74
C VAL A 286 17.41 17.73 -21.39
N ALA A 287 18.23 18.48 -20.64
CA ALA A 287 19.45 19.08 -21.19
C ALA A 287 20.46 18.02 -21.67
N ASP A 288 20.67 16.96 -20.88
CA ASP A 288 21.64 15.92 -21.19
C ASP A 288 21.27 15.07 -22.43
N TRP A 289 19.97 14.86 -22.68
CA TRP A 289 19.46 13.97 -23.73
C TRP A 289 20.02 14.19 -25.14
N LYS A 290 20.35 15.44 -25.49
CA LYS A 290 20.95 15.85 -26.78
C LYS A 290 21.99 16.96 -26.64
N GLY A 291 22.57 17.14 -25.44
CA GLY A 291 23.51 18.23 -25.16
C GLY A 291 22.91 19.60 -25.47
N LEU A 292 21.73 19.89 -24.92
CA LEU A 292 21.09 21.19 -25.05
C LEU A 292 21.74 22.16 -24.05
N ASP A 293 22.04 23.38 -24.49
CA ASP A 293 22.79 24.32 -23.68
C ASP A 293 21.98 24.78 -22.47
N TYR A 294 20.74 25.24 -22.73
CA TYR A 294 19.84 25.83 -21.75
C TYR A 294 18.44 25.20 -21.84
N VAL A 295 17.93 24.72 -20.71
CA VAL A 295 16.57 24.19 -20.57
C VAL A 295 16.00 24.70 -19.26
N GLY A 296 14.81 25.31 -19.29
CA GLY A 296 14.23 25.95 -18.12
C GLY A 296 12.70 26.01 -18.11
N VAL A 297 12.16 26.32 -16.93
CA VAL A 297 10.72 26.42 -16.65
C VAL A 297 10.42 27.75 -15.95
N TYR A 298 9.60 28.57 -16.58
CA TYR A 298 8.92 29.70 -15.95
C TYR A 298 7.48 29.32 -15.62
N LEU A 299 6.99 29.68 -14.43
CA LEU A 299 5.56 29.62 -14.11
C LEU A 299 5.00 31.03 -13.92
N LEU A 300 3.72 31.21 -14.23
CA LEU A 300 3.00 32.45 -13.98
C LEU A 300 2.75 32.64 -12.48
N ASN A 301 2.76 33.88 -12.02
CA ASN A 301 2.23 34.23 -10.71
C ASN A 301 0.70 34.04 -10.67
N ALA A 302 0.09 34.03 -9.47
CA ALA A 302 -1.35 33.77 -9.29
C ALA A 302 -2.26 34.72 -10.10
N GLU A 303 -1.81 35.97 -10.27
CA GLU A 303 -2.49 37.03 -11.04
C GLU A 303 -2.37 36.85 -12.55
N GLY A 304 -1.44 36.00 -13.03
CA GLY A 304 -1.20 35.75 -14.45
C GLY A 304 -0.46 36.87 -15.19
N GLN A 305 0.25 37.77 -14.48
CA GLN A 305 0.89 38.97 -15.05
C GLN A 305 2.43 38.86 -15.17
N VAL A 306 3.05 37.99 -14.37
CA VAL A 306 4.52 37.85 -14.28
C VAL A 306 4.92 36.39 -14.40
N PHE A 307 5.92 36.11 -15.23
CA PHE A 307 6.60 34.83 -15.31
C PHE A 307 7.79 34.81 -14.33
N ASN A 308 7.88 33.76 -13.51
CA ASN A 308 8.93 33.54 -12.51
C ASN A 308 9.70 32.24 -12.80
N LEU A 309 11.03 32.32 -12.88
CA LEU A 309 11.90 31.17 -13.17
C LEU A 309 11.88 30.19 -11.98
N GLN A 310 11.39 28.98 -12.21
CA GLN A 310 11.35 27.92 -11.19
C GLN A 310 12.55 26.98 -11.26
N ALA A 311 12.98 26.65 -12.48
CA ALA A 311 14.06 25.71 -12.74
C ALA A 311 14.84 26.09 -14.01
N LEU A 312 16.14 25.83 -13.99
CA LEU A 312 17.07 26.01 -15.09
C LEU A 312 18.21 24.98 -14.91
N ASN A 313 18.60 24.31 -16.01
CA ASN A 313 19.63 23.26 -15.99
C ASN A 313 21.04 23.75 -15.61
N LYS A 314 21.35 25.04 -15.82
CA LYS A 314 22.64 25.67 -15.51
C LYS A 314 22.40 27.09 -15.01
N ASP A 315 22.98 27.46 -13.87
CA ASP A 315 22.98 28.85 -13.41
C ASP A 315 23.74 29.74 -14.42
N ALA A 316 22.99 30.57 -15.14
CA ALA A 316 23.52 31.47 -16.15
C ALA A 316 22.93 32.87 -15.98
N GLU A 317 23.80 33.89 -15.91
CA GLU A 317 23.43 35.32 -15.90
C GLU A 317 22.74 35.78 -17.22
N ILE A 318 22.45 34.85 -18.13
CA ILE A 318 21.81 35.08 -19.43
C ILE A 318 20.30 35.25 -19.28
N PHE A 319 19.68 34.69 -18.24
CA PHE A 319 18.22 34.70 -18.08
C PHE A 319 17.75 35.59 -16.92
N GLU A 320 16.65 36.32 -17.11
CA GLU A 320 15.99 37.05 -16.01
C GLU A 320 15.27 36.10 -15.06
N ARG A 321 15.33 36.38 -13.75
CA ARG A 321 14.58 35.58 -12.75
C ARG A 321 13.07 35.78 -12.84
N SER A 322 12.63 36.97 -13.24
CA SER A 322 11.23 37.28 -13.47
C SER A 322 11.05 38.33 -14.56
N PHE A 323 9.92 38.28 -15.27
CA PHE A 323 9.57 39.26 -16.31
C PHE A 323 8.05 39.36 -16.50
N SER A 324 7.55 40.54 -16.89
CA SER A 324 6.12 40.73 -17.17
C SER A 324 5.72 40.03 -18.48
N VAL A 325 4.51 39.47 -18.50
CA VAL A 325 3.86 38.86 -19.68
C VAL A 325 3.87 39.78 -20.90
N ASP A 326 3.75 41.10 -20.69
CA ASP A 326 3.66 42.09 -21.78
C ASP A 326 5.02 42.44 -22.42
N SER A 327 6.13 41.93 -21.87
CA SER A 327 7.49 42.37 -22.20
C SER A 327 8.04 41.82 -23.52
N GLY A 328 7.50 40.69 -24.03
CA GLY A 328 8.07 39.97 -25.17
C GLY A 328 7.03 39.46 -26.17
N GLU A 329 7.26 39.71 -27.46
CA GLU A 329 6.31 39.43 -28.53
C GLU A 329 5.99 37.92 -28.67
N LEU A 330 6.99 37.04 -28.50
CA LEU A 330 6.78 35.59 -28.57
C LEU A 330 6.08 35.03 -27.32
N CYS A 331 6.30 35.62 -26.15
CA CYS A 331 5.64 35.21 -24.90
C CYS A 331 4.14 35.52 -24.95
N ARG A 332 3.75 36.73 -25.38
CA ARG A 332 2.33 37.07 -25.60
C ARG A 332 1.71 36.16 -26.66
N LYS A 333 2.39 35.95 -27.80
CA LYS A 333 1.92 35.04 -28.85
C LYS A 333 1.62 33.63 -28.33
N ILE A 334 2.45 33.08 -27.44
CA ILE A 334 2.21 31.75 -26.86
C ILE A 334 1.01 31.72 -25.92
N LEU A 335 0.78 32.77 -25.14
CA LEU A 335 -0.39 32.84 -24.27
C LEU A 335 -1.69 32.94 -25.08
N ASP A 336 -1.65 33.65 -26.21
CA ASP A 336 -2.77 33.81 -27.13
C ASP A 336 -3.04 32.53 -27.96
N THR A 337 -2.02 31.96 -28.62
CA THR A 337 -2.19 30.80 -29.52
C THR A 337 -2.18 29.46 -28.79
N ARG A 338 -1.46 29.37 -27.66
CA ARG A 338 -1.22 28.13 -26.91
C ARG A 338 -0.52 27.05 -27.73
N GLU A 339 0.26 27.47 -28.73
CA GLU A 339 1.10 26.61 -29.58
C GLU A 339 2.59 26.89 -29.30
N PRO A 340 3.49 25.91 -29.46
CA PRO A 340 4.92 26.13 -29.31
C PRO A 340 5.48 27.06 -30.41
N VAL A 341 6.43 27.92 -30.05
CA VAL A 341 7.05 28.89 -30.96
C VAL A 341 8.56 28.70 -31.03
N TYR A 342 9.08 28.60 -32.25
CA TYR A 342 10.50 28.52 -32.58
C TYR A 342 11.00 29.83 -33.19
N LYS A 343 12.21 30.24 -32.81
CA LYS A 343 12.90 31.43 -33.35
C LYS A 343 14.40 31.15 -33.50
N GLU A 344 14.92 31.34 -34.72
CA GLU A 344 16.36 31.48 -34.97
C GLU A 344 16.80 32.91 -34.61
N MET A 345 17.94 33.04 -33.93
CA MET A 345 18.52 34.30 -33.43
C MET A 345 17.49 35.23 -32.75
N PRO A 346 16.88 34.81 -31.61
CA PRO A 346 15.96 35.65 -30.85
C PRO A 346 16.65 36.92 -30.33
N THR A 347 15.92 38.03 -30.36
CA THR A 347 16.33 39.33 -29.80
C THR A 347 15.59 39.62 -28.49
N GLU A 348 16.07 40.60 -27.71
CA GLU A 348 15.37 41.08 -26.49
C GLU A 348 13.92 41.52 -26.76
N LYS A 349 13.59 41.95 -27.98
CA LYS A 349 12.21 42.29 -28.39
C LYS A 349 11.33 41.06 -28.62
N ASP A 350 11.91 39.98 -29.11
CA ASP A 350 11.21 38.70 -29.26
C ASP A 350 10.89 38.12 -27.86
N VAL A 351 11.87 38.17 -26.96
CA VAL A 351 11.85 37.50 -25.66
C VAL A 351 12.64 38.30 -24.61
N ALA A 352 11.92 39.01 -23.74
CA ALA A 352 12.50 39.94 -22.76
C ALA A 352 13.39 39.29 -21.68
N PHE A 353 13.28 37.99 -21.45
CA PHE A 353 14.03 37.31 -20.39
C PHE A 353 15.45 36.89 -20.80
N ILE A 354 15.91 37.23 -22.00
CA ILE A 354 17.21 36.83 -22.57
C ILE A 354 18.15 38.04 -22.65
N LYS A 355 19.25 38.03 -21.88
CA LYS A 355 20.26 39.10 -21.78
C LYS A 355 21.43 38.99 -22.77
N ARG A 356 21.53 37.88 -23.50
CA ARG A 356 22.56 37.64 -24.53
C ARG A 356 21.99 36.82 -25.68
N SER A 357 22.40 37.13 -26.90
CA SER A 357 21.92 36.45 -28.12
C SER A 357 22.15 34.95 -28.08
N LEU A 358 21.07 34.18 -28.24
CA LEU A 358 21.11 32.73 -28.50
C LEU A 358 21.09 32.47 -30.02
N GLY A 359 21.53 31.28 -30.43
CA GLY A 359 21.46 30.83 -31.83
C GLY A 359 20.06 30.38 -32.23
N SER A 360 19.40 29.59 -31.37
CA SER A 360 18.00 29.20 -31.51
C SER A 360 17.31 29.10 -30.16
N LEU A 361 16.00 29.37 -30.14
CA LEU A 361 15.12 29.19 -28.98
C LEU A 361 13.81 28.52 -29.41
N ILE A 362 13.32 27.59 -28.60
CA ILE A 362 11.93 27.14 -28.62
C ILE A 362 11.28 27.41 -27.27
N LEU A 363 10.05 27.89 -27.31
CA LEU A 363 9.17 28.10 -26.17
C LEU A 363 7.95 27.18 -26.32
N PHE A 364 7.63 26.41 -25.29
CA PHE A 364 6.45 25.54 -25.19
C PHE A 364 5.52 26.06 -24.09
N PRO A 365 4.20 26.19 -24.33
CA PRO A 365 3.24 26.49 -23.28
C PRO A 365 3.05 25.28 -22.35
N ILE A 366 3.04 25.53 -21.06
CA ILE A 366 2.64 24.55 -20.03
C ILE A 366 1.13 24.72 -19.85
N ILE A 367 0.32 23.77 -20.33
CA ILE A 367 -1.14 23.89 -20.41
C ILE A 367 -1.84 22.90 -19.47
N ARG A 368 -2.87 23.37 -18.76
CA ARG A 368 -3.83 22.49 -18.08
C ARG A 368 -5.24 23.05 -18.16
N GLU A 369 -6.23 22.20 -18.46
CA GLU A 369 -7.66 22.56 -18.55
C GLU A 369 -7.95 23.83 -19.38
N GLY A 370 -7.15 24.06 -20.44
CA GLY A 370 -7.27 25.22 -21.32
C GLY A 370 -6.64 26.52 -20.79
N ARG A 371 -6.03 26.53 -19.60
CA ARG A 371 -5.23 27.65 -19.09
C ARG A 371 -3.73 27.37 -19.30
N CYS A 372 -2.97 28.39 -19.67
CA CYS A 372 -1.51 28.33 -19.63
C CYS A 372 -1.05 28.65 -18.21
N LEU A 373 -0.20 27.79 -17.64
CA LEU A 373 0.38 27.91 -16.30
C LEU A 373 1.81 28.46 -16.33
N GLY A 374 2.47 28.43 -17.48
CA GLY A 374 3.90 28.73 -17.59
C GLY A 374 4.48 28.46 -18.97
N LEU A 375 5.80 28.62 -19.08
CA LEU A 375 6.60 28.38 -20.28
C LEU A 375 7.72 27.37 -19.96
N PHE A 376 7.79 26.30 -20.74
CA PHE A 376 8.94 25.42 -20.80
C PHE A 376 9.79 25.82 -22.01
N PHE A 377 11.09 26.07 -21.85
CA PHE A 377 11.94 26.55 -22.93
C PHE A 377 13.22 25.73 -23.14
N ILE A 378 13.66 25.71 -24.39
CA ILE A 378 14.92 25.10 -24.83
C ILE A 378 15.68 26.15 -25.65
N GLY A 379 16.85 26.56 -25.17
CA GLY A 379 17.76 27.49 -25.81
C GLY A 379 19.10 26.84 -26.15
N VAL A 380 19.67 27.20 -27.30
CA VAL A 380 20.99 26.74 -27.74
C VAL A 380 21.82 27.90 -28.31
N GLU A 381 23.12 27.86 -28.09
CA GLU A 381 24.04 28.94 -28.46
C GLU A 381 24.31 29.00 -29.97
N THR A 382 24.19 27.86 -30.66
CA THR A 382 24.36 27.75 -32.11
C THR A 382 23.02 27.74 -32.85
N VAL A 383 23.00 28.21 -34.10
CA VAL A 383 21.80 28.16 -34.94
C VAL A 383 21.51 26.70 -35.31
N ARG A 384 20.56 26.09 -34.58
CA ARG A 384 20.11 24.70 -34.75
C ARG A 384 18.65 24.68 -35.21
N LYS A 385 18.37 23.86 -36.22
CA LYS A 385 17.00 23.45 -36.59
C LYS A 385 16.63 22.18 -35.84
N PHE A 386 15.44 22.17 -35.27
CA PHE A 386 14.89 21.03 -34.55
C PHE A 386 13.96 20.23 -35.47
N THR A 387 13.94 18.92 -35.30
CA THR A 387 13.09 17.99 -36.04
C THR A 387 11.68 17.89 -35.44
N GLU A 388 10.68 17.50 -36.23
CA GLU A 388 9.30 17.32 -35.74
C GLU A 388 9.21 16.35 -34.56
N ASN A 389 10.04 15.30 -34.52
CA ASN A 389 10.12 14.39 -33.36
C ASN A 389 10.59 15.10 -32.08
N GLU A 390 11.63 15.94 -32.17
CA GLU A 390 12.14 16.69 -31.01
C GLU A 390 11.09 17.68 -30.50
N LEU A 391 10.35 18.34 -31.41
CA LEU A 391 9.24 19.23 -31.06
C LEU A 391 8.08 18.48 -30.40
N ASN A 392 7.71 17.31 -30.93
CA ASN A 392 6.66 16.46 -30.35
C ASN A 392 7.03 15.97 -28.94
N ILE A 393 8.27 15.53 -28.73
CA ILE A 393 8.75 15.07 -27.41
C ILE A 393 8.78 16.22 -26.41
N ALA A 394 9.31 17.39 -26.78
CA ALA A 394 9.32 18.56 -25.92
C ALA A 394 7.90 19.08 -25.59
N ASN A 395 6.94 18.94 -26.51
CA ASN A 395 5.53 19.22 -26.23
C ASN A 395 4.90 18.21 -25.26
N ILE A 396 5.21 16.90 -25.38
CA ILE A 396 4.78 15.89 -24.40
C ILE A 396 5.35 16.24 -23.01
N LEU A 397 6.64 16.56 -22.94
CA LEU A 397 7.31 16.96 -21.69
C LEU A 397 6.67 18.20 -21.06
N SER A 398 6.32 19.23 -21.84
CA SER A 398 5.59 20.42 -21.35
C SER A 398 4.24 20.07 -20.70
N ASN A 399 3.50 19.12 -21.28
CA ASN A 399 2.22 18.64 -20.72
C ASN A 399 2.42 17.78 -19.46
N THR A 400 3.49 16.98 -19.38
CA THR A 400 3.88 16.26 -18.17
C THR A 400 4.22 17.25 -17.05
N ILE A 401 5.05 18.27 -17.33
CA ILE A 401 5.38 19.35 -16.39
C ILE A 401 4.10 20.04 -15.88
N GLY A 402 3.15 20.36 -16.75
CA GLY A 402 1.85 20.95 -16.35
C GLY A 402 0.98 20.04 -15.47
N THR A 403 1.23 18.72 -15.47
CA THR A 403 0.60 17.78 -14.53
C THR A 403 1.26 17.83 -13.16
N ILE A 404 2.59 17.92 -13.09
CA ILE A 404 3.37 18.00 -11.84
C ILE A 404 3.01 19.28 -11.07
N VAL A 405 2.99 20.43 -11.76
CA VAL A 405 2.66 21.74 -11.16
C VAL A 405 1.29 21.70 -10.48
N ARG A 406 0.26 21.22 -11.18
CA ARG A 406 -1.08 21.06 -10.60
C ARG A 406 -1.13 20.10 -9.42
N ASN A 407 -0.40 18.98 -9.48
CA ASN A 407 -0.39 18.02 -8.38
C ASN A 407 0.23 18.64 -7.12
N ALA A 408 1.28 19.46 -7.27
CA ALA A 408 1.87 20.21 -6.18
C ALA A 408 0.92 21.30 -5.63
N GLU A 409 0.24 22.06 -6.49
CA GLU A 409 -0.79 23.05 -6.08
C GLU A 409 -1.93 22.39 -5.28
N LEU A 410 -2.43 21.25 -5.76
CA LEU A 410 -3.46 20.47 -5.07
C LEU A 410 -2.98 19.91 -3.72
N TYR A 411 -1.73 19.43 -3.65
CA TYR A 411 -1.14 18.95 -2.40
C TYR A 411 -1.01 20.09 -1.37
N VAL A 412 -0.48 21.25 -1.77
CA VAL A 412 -0.36 22.42 -0.89
C VAL A 412 -1.74 22.90 -0.42
N SER A 413 -2.73 22.96 -1.32
CA SER A 413 -4.10 23.33 -0.97
C SER A 413 -4.78 22.33 0.00
N ALA A 414 -4.55 21.03 -0.20
CA ALA A 414 -5.05 20.00 0.70
C ALA A 414 -4.38 20.07 2.08
N MET A 415 -3.07 20.33 2.12
CA MET A 415 -2.29 20.43 3.37
C MET A 415 -2.65 21.70 4.17
N ASP A 416 -2.85 22.84 3.51
CA ASP A 416 -3.40 24.05 4.13
C ASP A 416 -4.80 23.80 4.73
N ARG A 417 -5.67 23.08 4.00
CA ARG A 417 -7.00 22.71 4.49
C ARG A 417 -6.95 21.74 5.68
N LEU A 418 -6.02 20.79 5.69
CA LEU A 418 -5.77 19.91 6.83
C LEU A 418 -5.26 20.70 8.04
N ASN A 419 -4.26 21.57 7.86
CA ASN A 419 -3.74 22.42 8.94
C ASN A 419 -4.84 23.30 9.56
N LYS A 420 -5.71 23.90 8.73
CA LYS A 420 -6.87 24.67 9.21
C LYS A 420 -7.83 23.81 10.06
N ILE A 421 -8.14 22.59 9.63
CA ILE A 421 -8.99 21.67 10.39
C ILE A 421 -8.30 21.22 11.69
N THR A 422 -7.00 20.93 11.67
CA THR A 422 -6.23 20.56 12.87
C THR A 422 -6.21 21.67 13.90
N VAL A 423 -5.93 22.92 13.50
CA VAL A 423 -5.95 24.08 14.42
C VAL A 423 -7.36 24.30 14.99
N LEU A 424 -8.42 24.15 14.18
CA LEU A 424 -9.80 24.23 14.68
C LEU A 424 -10.14 23.10 15.66
N TYR A 425 -9.61 21.89 15.45
CA TYR A 425 -9.79 20.75 16.35
C TYR A 425 -9.01 20.91 17.66
N GLU A 426 -7.75 21.36 17.61
CA GLU A 426 -6.94 21.68 18.78
C GLU A 426 -7.58 22.80 19.60
N LEU A 427 -8.03 23.87 18.94
CA LEU A 427 -8.83 24.92 19.58
C LEU A 427 -10.09 24.33 20.21
N SER A 428 -10.88 23.52 19.50
CA SER A 428 -12.10 22.91 20.04
C SER A 428 -11.85 22.01 21.24
N ARG A 429 -10.69 21.34 21.31
CA ARG A 429 -10.32 20.50 22.45
C ARG A 429 -9.88 21.35 23.64
N ASP A 430 -9.01 22.32 23.42
CA ASP A 430 -8.48 23.19 24.47
C ASP A 430 -9.59 24.15 25.01
N LEU A 431 -10.55 24.56 24.18
CA LEU A 431 -11.80 25.25 24.56
C LEU A 431 -12.70 24.41 25.50
N THR A 432 -12.49 23.10 25.61
CA THR A 432 -13.24 22.23 26.55
C THR A 432 -12.50 21.91 27.84
N THR A 433 -11.24 22.34 28.00
CA THR A 433 -10.41 22.05 29.17
C THR A 433 -9.97 23.28 29.95
N LEU A 434 -10.01 24.47 29.35
CA LEU A 434 -9.69 25.73 30.02
C LEU A 434 -10.88 26.25 30.83
N LEU A 435 -10.64 26.51 32.12
CA LEU A 435 -11.64 27.02 33.08
C LEU A 435 -11.54 28.55 33.28
N ASP A 436 -10.48 29.19 32.80
CA ASP A 436 -10.27 30.64 32.88
C ASP A 436 -10.68 31.31 31.56
N LEU A 437 -11.61 32.27 31.65
CA LEU A 437 -12.19 32.96 30.50
C LEU A 437 -11.23 33.98 29.86
N GLU A 438 -10.38 34.67 30.63
CA GLU A 438 -9.49 35.70 30.07
C GLU A 438 -8.30 35.09 29.33
N ASP A 439 -7.69 34.06 29.92
CA ASP A 439 -6.62 33.28 29.28
C ASP A 439 -7.13 32.61 27.99
N LEU A 440 -8.36 32.07 28.04
CA LEU A 440 -9.00 31.44 26.89
C LEU A 440 -9.21 32.44 25.75
N LEU A 441 -9.85 33.58 26.02
CA LEU A 441 -10.13 34.59 24.99
C LEU A 441 -8.83 35.17 24.43
N SER A 442 -7.80 35.35 25.26
CA SER A 442 -6.46 35.81 24.86
C SER A 442 -5.75 34.82 23.93
N ARG A 443 -5.79 33.52 24.25
CA ARG A 443 -5.23 32.46 23.40
C ARG A 443 -6.00 32.32 22.08
N VAL A 444 -7.32 32.47 22.12
CA VAL A 444 -8.17 32.50 20.93
C VAL A 444 -7.78 33.66 20.00
N VAL A 445 -7.72 34.91 20.46
CA VAL A 445 -7.37 36.03 19.55
C VAL A 445 -5.99 35.88 18.92
N PHE A 446 -5.02 35.30 19.64
CA PHE A 446 -3.71 34.94 19.10
C PHE A 446 -3.84 33.92 17.95
N GLU A 447 -4.47 32.77 18.21
CA GLU A 447 -4.58 31.68 17.24
C GLU A 447 -5.41 32.06 16.02
N VAL A 448 -6.51 32.79 16.19
CA VAL A 448 -7.36 33.24 15.09
C VAL A 448 -6.64 34.26 14.22
N THR A 449 -5.87 35.18 14.82
CA THR A 449 -5.03 36.13 14.06
C THR A 449 -3.98 35.39 13.22
N ARG A 450 -3.33 34.39 13.82
CA ARG A 450 -2.32 33.55 13.15
C ARG A 450 -2.91 32.73 12.00
N LEU A 451 -4.04 32.06 12.25
CA LEU A 451 -4.71 31.16 11.31
C LEU A 451 -5.21 31.88 10.04
N LEU A 452 -5.72 33.10 10.19
CA LEU A 452 -6.24 33.91 9.09
C LEU A 452 -5.22 34.94 8.55
N ASN A 453 -3.99 34.91 9.05
CA ASN A 453 -2.91 35.85 8.77
C ASN A 453 -3.34 37.32 8.87
N ALA A 454 -4.16 37.64 9.87
CA ALA A 454 -4.62 39.01 10.11
C ALA A 454 -3.53 39.86 10.76
N LYS A 455 -3.65 41.18 10.64
CA LYS A 455 -2.80 42.14 11.35
C LYS A 455 -3.21 42.26 12.81
N GLY A 456 -4.50 42.17 13.10
CA GLY A 456 -5.02 42.06 14.46
C GLY A 456 -6.43 41.49 14.56
N CYS A 457 -6.79 41.09 15.77
CA CYS A 457 -8.09 40.55 16.17
C CYS A 457 -8.54 41.19 17.49
N ILE A 458 -9.85 41.40 17.66
CA ILE A 458 -10.46 41.93 18.89
C ILE A 458 -11.73 41.14 19.18
N ILE A 459 -11.85 40.58 20.39
CA ILE A 459 -13.10 40.07 20.95
C ILE A 459 -13.69 41.12 21.89
N ARG A 460 -14.97 41.43 21.68
CA ARG A 460 -15.79 42.29 22.53
C ARG A 460 -16.95 41.49 23.10
N LEU A 461 -17.22 41.61 24.38
CA LEU A 461 -18.45 41.11 25.00
C LEU A 461 -19.38 42.27 25.32
N GLN A 462 -20.68 42.02 25.27
CA GLN A 462 -21.70 43.02 25.60
C GLN A 462 -21.89 43.09 27.12
N GLU A 463 -21.79 44.30 27.65
CA GLU A 463 -22.13 44.69 29.02
C GLU A 463 -23.13 45.84 28.91
N ASP A 464 -24.37 45.62 29.37
CA ASP A 464 -25.53 46.49 29.14
C ASP A 464 -25.74 46.84 27.65
N TYR A 465 -25.62 48.12 27.30
CA TYR A 465 -25.70 48.64 25.92
C TYR A 465 -24.32 48.92 25.30
N THR A 466 -23.23 48.47 25.94
CA THR A 466 -21.85 48.73 25.53
C THR A 466 -21.10 47.46 25.18
N LEU A 467 -20.29 47.50 24.12
CA LEU A 467 -19.36 46.43 23.75
C LEU A 467 -17.98 46.73 24.33
N LYS A 468 -17.56 45.97 25.34
CA LYS A 468 -16.25 46.10 25.98
C LYS A 468 -15.26 45.08 25.42
N ILE A 469 -14.04 45.51 25.16
CA ILE A 469 -12.96 44.65 24.70
C ILE A 469 -12.54 43.73 25.85
N LYS A 470 -12.55 42.42 25.62
CA LYS A 470 -12.10 41.39 26.59
C LYS A 470 -10.79 40.73 26.19
N ALA A 471 -10.53 40.59 24.90
CA ALA A 471 -9.25 40.11 24.39
C ALA A 471 -8.92 40.77 23.06
N TYR A 472 -7.63 40.93 22.78
CA TYR A 472 -7.14 41.45 21.50
C TYR A 472 -5.74 40.93 21.21
N TYR A 473 -5.36 40.94 19.92
CA TYR A 473 -3.99 40.66 19.49
C TYR A 473 -3.66 41.48 18.25
N GLY A 474 -2.41 41.93 18.12
CA GLY A 474 -1.95 42.70 16.94
C GLY A 474 -2.48 44.14 16.83
N VAL A 475 -3.16 44.65 17.87
CA VAL A 475 -3.70 46.02 17.94
C VAL A 475 -2.93 46.83 18.99
N PRO A 476 -2.51 48.09 18.73
CA PRO A 476 -1.72 48.86 19.69
C PRO A 476 -2.54 49.33 20.89
N GLU A 477 -2.01 49.16 22.12
CA GLU A 477 -2.68 49.48 23.39
C GLU A 477 -3.31 50.89 23.47
N ASN A 478 -2.67 51.86 22.82
CA ASN A 478 -3.09 53.26 22.77
C ASN A 478 -4.54 53.43 22.27
N PHE A 479 -5.01 52.53 21.41
CA PHE A 479 -6.35 52.55 20.81
C PHE A 479 -7.39 51.78 21.63
N ILE A 480 -6.98 51.06 22.67
CA ILE A 480 -7.82 50.10 23.39
C ILE A 480 -8.44 50.73 24.64
N LYS A 481 -7.71 51.63 25.31
CA LYS A 481 -8.14 52.36 26.53
C LYS A 481 -9.24 53.44 26.31
N GLY A 482 -10.01 53.33 25.23
CA GLY A 482 -11.10 54.24 24.89
C GLY A 482 -12.00 53.75 23.75
N MET A 483 -12.09 52.42 23.55
CA MET A 483 -12.81 51.79 22.43
C MET A 483 -14.06 50.99 22.85
N GLU A 484 -14.71 51.41 23.94
CA GLU A 484 -16.08 50.94 24.23
C GLU A 484 -17.00 51.47 23.11
N THR A 485 -17.84 50.60 22.55
CA THR A 485 -18.71 50.93 21.40
C THR A 485 -20.15 50.65 21.78
N GLU A 486 -21.07 51.59 21.57
CA GLU A 486 -22.50 51.34 21.84
C GLU A 486 -23.10 50.35 20.83
N VAL A 487 -24.09 49.56 21.27
CA VAL A 487 -24.80 48.61 20.41
C VAL A 487 -25.55 49.37 19.32
N GLY A 488 -25.19 49.10 18.06
CA GLY A 488 -25.64 49.82 16.87
C GLY A 488 -24.62 50.76 16.23
N GLU A 489 -23.55 51.16 16.94
CA GLU A 489 -22.52 52.06 16.42
C GLU A 489 -21.33 51.34 15.77
N GLY A 490 -20.77 51.92 14.70
CA GLY A 490 -19.65 51.35 13.95
C GLY A 490 -19.93 49.95 13.39
N ILE A 491 -18.87 49.23 12.99
CA ILE A 491 -19.00 47.86 12.45
C ILE A 491 -19.43 46.89 13.56
N ALA A 492 -18.74 46.89 14.71
CA ALA A 492 -19.00 45.95 15.80
C ALA A 492 -20.39 46.13 16.43
N GLY A 493 -20.82 47.37 16.68
CA GLY A 493 -22.16 47.64 17.20
C GLY A 493 -23.27 47.25 16.21
N LYS A 494 -23.07 47.44 14.89
CA LYS A 494 -24.04 46.97 13.87
C LYS A 494 -24.08 45.44 13.76
N VAL A 495 -22.96 44.74 13.91
CA VAL A 495 -22.95 43.26 13.98
C VAL A 495 -23.68 42.78 15.24
N SER A 496 -23.48 43.45 16.37
CA SER A 496 -24.15 43.13 17.64
C SER A 496 -25.66 43.37 17.58
N SER A 497 -26.12 44.52 17.07
CA SER A 497 -27.56 44.85 17.01
C SER A 497 -28.33 44.08 15.93
N SER A 498 -27.70 43.73 14.81
CA SER A 498 -28.34 43.00 13.71
C SER A 498 -28.20 41.48 13.80
N GLY A 499 -27.24 40.98 14.59
CA GLY A 499 -26.87 39.57 14.63
C GLY A 499 -26.36 39.02 13.29
N LYS A 500 -25.94 39.88 12.35
CA LYS A 500 -25.43 39.49 11.03
C LYS A 500 -23.95 39.81 10.90
N SER A 501 -23.20 38.85 10.37
CA SER A 501 -21.79 38.99 10.03
C SER A 501 -21.58 40.02 8.93
N ILE A 502 -20.47 40.77 9.01
CA ILE A 502 -20.09 41.82 8.06
C ILE A 502 -18.67 41.54 7.55
N LEU A 503 -18.53 41.48 6.23
CA LEU A 503 -17.25 41.47 5.50
C LEU A 503 -17.13 42.80 4.75
N VAL A 504 -16.00 43.47 4.91
CA VAL A 504 -15.66 44.75 4.26
C VAL A 504 -14.32 44.60 3.58
N GLU A 505 -14.32 44.60 2.25
CA GLU A 505 -13.10 44.50 1.44
C GLU A 505 -12.30 45.81 1.42
N ASN A 506 -13.01 46.96 1.49
CA ASN A 506 -12.43 48.31 1.57
C ASN A 506 -13.27 49.23 2.50
N VAL A 507 -12.72 49.57 3.67
CA VAL A 507 -13.39 50.42 4.68
C VAL A 507 -13.57 51.88 4.21
N ALA A 508 -12.73 52.35 3.27
CA ALA A 508 -12.84 53.70 2.71
C ALA A 508 -14.14 53.92 1.88
N GLU A 509 -14.82 52.85 1.49
CA GLU A 509 -16.10 52.89 0.76
C GLU A 509 -17.32 52.88 1.70
N MET A 510 -17.12 52.62 3.01
CA MET A 510 -18.22 52.66 3.98
C MET A 510 -18.64 54.11 4.32
N PRO A 511 -19.93 54.36 4.63
CA PRO A 511 -20.40 55.62 5.22
C PRO A 511 -19.65 56.02 6.49
N GLU A 512 -19.41 57.32 6.69
CA GLU A 512 -18.58 57.84 7.81
C GLU A 512 -19.15 57.53 9.20
N ASP A 513 -20.47 57.47 9.34
CA ASP A 513 -21.19 57.06 10.56
C ASP A 513 -20.97 55.58 10.96
N THR A 514 -20.38 54.79 10.06
CA THR A 514 -20.18 53.35 10.20
C THR A 514 -18.70 52.99 10.36
N ARG A 515 -17.80 53.92 10.03
CA ARG A 515 -16.36 53.78 10.23
C ARG A 515 -16.05 53.84 11.72
N VAL A 516 -15.00 53.15 12.15
CA VAL A 516 -14.46 53.26 13.50
C VAL A 516 -13.34 54.31 13.47
N PRO A 517 -13.53 55.55 13.95
CA PRO A 517 -12.61 56.67 13.64
C PRO A 517 -11.20 56.52 14.20
N LEU A 518 -11.01 55.60 15.15
CA LEU A 518 -9.77 55.36 15.87
C LEU A 518 -8.89 54.24 15.26
N LEU A 519 -9.35 53.47 14.27
CA LEU A 519 -8.56 52.40 13.65
C LEU A 519 -8.42 52.62 12.14
N GLU A 520 -7.23 53.02 11.68
CA GLU A 520 -6.88 53.05 10.25
C GLU A 520 -6.67 51.62 9.73
N VAL A 521 -7.76 51.02 9.23
CA VAL A 521 -7.81 49.67 8.66
C VAL A 521 -8.41 49.71 7.25
N LYS A 522 -7.92 48.84 6.37
CA LYS A 522 -8.38 48.71 4.97
C LYS A 522 -9.48 47.67 4.83
N SER A 523 -9.35 46.52 5.48
CA SER A 523 -10.30 45.41 5.35
C SER A 523 -10.68 44.84 6.72
N VAL A 524 -11.94 44.41 6.86
CA VAL A 524 -12.52 43.95 8.13
C VAL A 524 -13.42 42.73 7.91
N VAL A 525 -13.28 41.73 8.77
CA VAL A 525 -14.30 40.69 9.03
C VAL A 525 -14.78 40.89 10.45
N CYS A 526 -16.09 41.03 10.65
CA CYS A 526 -16.67 41.07 12.00
C CYS A 526 -17.91 40.18 12.07
N VAL A 527 -17.94 39.28 13.04
CA VAL A 527 -18.99 38.27 13.19
C VAL A 527 -19.52 38.28 14.63
N PRO A 528 -20.81 37.94 14.85
CA PRO A 528 -21.42 37.94 16.16
C PRO A 528 -21.03 36.69 16.97
N LEU A 529 -20.84 36.86 18.28
CA LEU A 529 -20.80 35.77 19.26
C LEU A 529 -22.24 35.57 19.77
N LYS A 530 -22.77 34.35 19.70
CA LYS A 530 -24.20 34.06 19.94
C LYS A 530 -24.42 32.88 20.86
N ILE A 531 -25.36 33.03 21.79
CA ILE A 531 -25.95 31.93 22.56
C ILE A 531 -27.45 31.90 22.21
N GLY A 532 -27.89 30.82 21.57
CA GLY A 532 -29.24 30.75 20.97
C GLY A 532 -29.50 31.91 20.00
N TYR A 533 -30.50 32.74 20.34
CA TYR A 533 -30.88 33.94 19.57
C TYR A 533 -30.20 35.23 20.06
N GLU A 534 -29.55 35.21 21.23
CA GLU A 534 -28.94 36.40 21.84
C GLU A 534 -27.51 36.60 21.36
N VAL A 535 -27.14 37.85 21.06
CA VAL A 535 -25.78 38.23 20.68
C VAL A 535 -25.03 38.69 21.92
N ILE A 536 -24.14 37.85 22.44
CA ILE A 536 -23.36 38.11 23.66
C ILE A 536 -22.10 38.95 23.42
N GLY A 537 -21.76 39.22 22.16
CA GLY A 537 -20.54 39.93 21.79
C GLY A 537 -20.23 39.87 20.29
N THR A 538 -19.02 40.28 19.93
CA THR A 538 -18.50 40.22 18.56
C THR A 538 -17.02 39.86 18.54
N ILE A 539 -16.57 39.20 17.48
CA ILE A 539 -15.16 39.06 17.14
C ILE A 539 -14.89 39.78 15.82
N GLY A 540 -13.85 40.60 15.78
CA GLY A 540 -13.46 41.41 14.63
C GLY A 540 -11.99 41.20 14.27
N LEU A 541 -11.72 40.95 12.99
CA LEU A 541 -10.41 40.80 12.38
C LEU A 541 -10.13 41.96 11.44
N TYR A 542 -8.90 42.44 11.43
CA TYR A 542 -8.49 43.67 10.76
C TYR A 542 -7.24 43.43 9.92
N ASP A 543 -7.24 43.95 8.68
CA ASP A 543 -6.19 43.87 7.66
C ASP A 543 -5.56 42.47 7.49
N LYS A 544 -5.96 41.73 6.45
CA LYS A 544 -5.28 40.47 6.11
C LYS A 544 -3.89 40.75 5.51
N LYS A 545 -2.88 40.01 5.92
CA LYS A 545 -1.54 40.05 5.33
C LYS A 545 -1.43 39.05 4.18
N GLY A 546 -0.86 39.49 3.06
CA GLY A 546 -0.47 38.63 1.95
C GLY A 546 0.92 38.00 2.16
N PRO A 547 1.41 37.21 1.17
CA PRO A 547 2.65 36.45 1.30
C PRO A 547 3.92 37.29 1.46
N GLU A 548 3.93 38.54 0.97
CA GLU A 548 5.07 39.47 1.08
C GLU A 548 4.91 40.49 2.21
N GLY A 549 3.84 40.36 3.02
CA GLY A 549 3.52 41.25 4.14
C GLY A 549 2.67 42.48 3.76
N GLU A 550 2.24 42.56 2.50
CA GLU A 550 1.28 43.54 1.98
C GLU A 550 -0.12 43.34 2.60
N ILE A 551 -0.97 44.38 2.60
CA ILE A 551 -2.35 44.26 3.09
C ILE A 551 -3.27 43.88 1.93
N VAL A 552 -3.91 42.73 2.05
CA VAL A 552 -4.94 42.21 1.12
C VAL A 552 -6.33 42.26 1.77
N SER A 553 -7.37 42.17 0.96
CA SER A 553 -8.75 42.10 1.47
C SER A 553 -9.08 40.69 1.97
N PHE A 554 -9.87 40.61 3.05
CA PHE A 554 -10.49 39.35 3.45
C PHE A 554 -11.49 38.88 2.39
N ASN A 555 -11.73 37.57 2.33
CA ASN A 555 -12.63 36.93 1.37
C ASN A 555 -13.78 36.15 2.07
N PRO A 556 -14.76 35.61 1.31
CA PRO A 556 -15.88 34.86 1.90
C PRO A 556 -15.50 33.56 2.63
N ASP A 557 -14.32 32.97 2.38
CA ASP A 557 -13.82 31.82 3.15
C ASP A 557 -13.22 32.24 4.50
N ASP A 558 -12.57 33.40 4.57
CA ASP A 558 -12.12 34.00 5.83
C ASP A 558 -13.33 34.30 6.72
N LEU A 559 -14.42 34.84 6.14
CA LEU A 559 -15.68 35.07 6.84
C LEU A 559 -16.25 33.76 7.41
N ARG A 560 -16.45 32.73 6.57
CA ARG A 560 -16.96 31.41 7.01
C ARG A 560 -16.12 30.78 8.11
N THR A 561 -14.79 30.89 8.00
CA THR A 561 -13.85 30.37 9.01
C THR A 561 -14.02 31.10 10.33
N THR A 562 -14.16 32.43 10.28
CA THR A 562 -14.38 33.26 11.48
C THR A 562 -15.75 32.98 12.13
N GLU A 563 -16.81 32.75 11.35
CA GLU A 563 -18.14 32.37 11.87
C GLU A 563 -18.14 31.02 12.60
N GLY A 564 -17.43 30.02 12.04
CA GLY A 564 -17.25 28.72 12.69
C GLY A 564 -16.51 28.83 14.02
N ILE A 565 -15.44 29.63 14.04
CA ILE A 565 -14.67 29.95 15.26
C ILE A 565 -15.52 30.71 16.28
N ALA A 566 -16.31 31.70 15.86
CA ALA A 566 -17.19 32.48 16.72
C ALA A 566 -18.24 31.60 17.43
N SER A 567 -18.76 30.58 16.74
CA SER A 567 -19.66 29.59 17.33
C SER A 567 -18.98 28.78 18.44
N LEU A 568 -17.74 28.32 18.20
CA LEU A 568 -16.94 27.59 19.20
C LEU A 568 -16.60 28.46 20.42
N ILE A 569 -16.23 29.73 20.21
CA ILE A 569 -15.96 30.71 21.29
C ILE A 569 -17.23 30.93 22.13
N SER A 570 -18.39 31.08 21.49
CA SER A 570 -19.65 31.35 22.18
C SER A 570 -20.04 30.21 23.13
N LEU A 571 -19.89 28.95 22.68
CA LEU A 571 -20.10 27.76 23.50
C LEU A 571 -19.12 27.67 24.69
N ALA A 572 -17.88 28.13 24.51
CA ALA A 572 -16.88 28.11 25.59
C ALA A 572 -17.14 29.22 26.63
N ILE A 573 -17.57 30.42 26.19
CA ILE A 573 -18.04 31.49 27.10
C ILE A 573 -19.25 31.01 27.90
N GLU A 574 -20.20 30.31 27.26
CA GLU A 574 -21.35 29.71 27.93
C GLU A 574 -20.94 28.71 29.01
N LYS A 575 -20.03 27.78 28.67
CA LYS A 575 -19.47 26.83 29.64
C LYS A 575 -18.74 27.50 30.80
N ALA A 576 -17.92 28.52 30.54
CA ALA A 576 -17.20 29.25 31.59
C ALA A 576 -18.18 29.90 32.57
N ARG A 577 -19.23 30.59 32.07
CA ARG A 577 -20.28 31.20 32.90
C ARG A 577 -21.06 30.16 33.73
N ILE A 578 -21.34 28.98 33.18
CA ILE A 578 -22.01 27.89 33.91
C ILE A 578 -21.07 27.35 34.99
N PHE A 579 -19.79 27.11 34.67
CA PHE A 579 -18.81 26.59 35.60
C PHE A 579 -18.49 27.56 36.74
N GLU A 580 -18.37 28.87 36.47
CA GLU A 580 -18.20 29.90 37.51
C GLU A 580 -19.36 29.85 38.51
N LYS A 581 -20.60 29.75 38.02
CA LYS A 581 -21.82 29.64 38.84
C LYS A 581 -21.91 28.32 39.60
N GLU A 582 -21.38 27.23 39.05
CA GLU A 582 -21.32 25.93 39.70
C GLU A 582 -20.22 25.88 40.77
N LEU A 583 -19.05 26.48 40.51
CA LEU A 583 -17.94 26.64 41.45
C LEU A 583 -18.29 27.58 42.61
N GLU A 584 -19.09 28.63 42.36
CA GLU A 584 -19.60 29.52 43.41
C GLU A 584 -20.55 28.76 44.34
N LYS A 585 -21.49 27.97 43.79
CA LYS A 585 -22.35 27.07 44.59
C LYS A 585 -21.58 25.95 45.29
N GLU A 586 -20.55 25.39 44.66
CA GLU A 586 -19.70 24.38 45.28
C GLU A 586 -18.86 24.99 46.40
N LYS A 587 -18.38 26.23 46.26
CA LYS A 587 -17.74 26.97 47.36
C LYS A 587 -18.71 27.23 48.50
N GLU A 588 -19.93 27.70 48.24
CA GLU A 588 -20.94 27.89 49.28
C GLU A 588 -21.24 26.57 50.02
N ALA A 589 -21.39 25.46 49.29
CA ALA A 589 -21.61 24.14 49.88
C ALA A 589 -20.38 23.59 50.62
N LEU A 590 -19.17 23.81 50.11
CA LEU A 590 -17.91 23.38 50.72
C LEU A 590 -17.55 24.26 51.92
N GLU A 591 -17.91 25.54 51.94
CA GLU A 591 -17.77 26.42 53.10
C GLU A 591 -18.81 26.08 54.16
N ALA A 592 -20.06 25.81 53.78
CA ALA A 592 -21.07 25.27 54.70
C ALA A 592 -20.62 23.92 55.31
N LYS A 593 -20.08 23.02 54.48
CA LYS A 593 -19.56 21.73 54.94
C LYS A 593 -18.30 21.89 55.79
N LYS A 594 -17.28 22.65 55.37
CA LYS A 594 -16.08 22.95 56.18
C LYS A 594 -16.44 23.63 57.49
N ARG A 595 -17.47 24.48 57.52
CA ARG A 595 -17.98 25.11 58.75
C ARG A 595 -18.57 24.06 59.70
N LEU A 596 -19.29 23.07 59.19
CA LEU A 596 -19.78 21.93 59.97
C LEU A 596 -18.64 20.98 60.40
N ASP A 597 -17.73 20.61 59.50
CA ASP A 597 -16.60 19.72 59.77
C ASP A 597 -15.62 20.37 60.79
N VAL A 598 -15.33 21.68 60.67
CA VAL A 598 -14.54 22.40 61.68
C VAL A 598 -15.28 22.50 63.01
N LEU A 599 -16.59 22.64 63.03
CA LEU A 599 -17.37 22.58 64.27
C LEU A 599 -17.39 21.17 64.89
N PHE A 600 -17.31 20.10 64.09
CA PHE A 600 -17.24 18.70 64.53
C PHE A 600 -15.85 18.30 65.06
N GLU A 601 -14.79 18.77 64.41
CA GLU A 601 -13.38 18.48 64.75
C GLU A 601 -12.80 19.42 65.83
N SER A 602 -13.38 20.60 66.06
CA SER A 602 -12.90 21.54 67.11
C SER A 602 -13.46 21.28 68.51
N VAL A 603 -14.33 20.28 68.68
CA VAL A 603 -14.84 19.88 69.99
C VAL A 603 -13.72 19.22 70.79
N GLN A 604 -13.50 19.67 72.03
CA GLN A 604 -12.44 19.14 72.92
C GLN A 604 -12.75 17.76 73.52
N GLY A 605 -13.47 16.93 72.77
CA GLY A 605 -13.86 15.58 73.12
C GLY A 605 -14.20 14.80 71.85
N GLY A 606 -14.14 13.49 71.97
CA GLY A 606 -14.53 12.56 70.94
C GLY A 606 -16.01 12.69 70.58
N ILE A 607 -16.36 12.45 69.32
CA ILE A 607 -17.73 12.33 68.85
C ILE A 607 -17.84 11.05 68.03
N VAL A 608 -18.91 10.30 68.23
CA VAL A 608 -19.24 9.03 67.57
C VAL A 608 -20.71 9.07 67.16
N THR A 609 -21.06 8.79 65.91
CA THR A 609 -22.46 8.56 65.53
C THR A 609 -22.69 7.08 65.24
N LEU A 610 -23.89 6.59 65.54
CA LEU A 610 -24.25 5.18 65.38
C LEU A 610 -25.75 4.96 65.13
N ASP A 611 -26.08 3.87 64.43
CA ASP A 611 -27.45 3.49 64.09
C ASP A 611 -28.15 2.68 65.21
N ARG A 612 -29.42 2.33 64.98
CA ARG A 612 -30.27 1.58 65.92
C ARG A 612 -29.80 0.14 66.20
N ASP A 613 -28.99 -0.43 65.32
CA ASP A 613 -28.33 -1.74 65.49
C ASP A 613 -26.92 -1.61 66.11
N TYR A 614 -26.59 -0.40 66.57
CA TYR A 614 -25.31 0.01 67.16
C TYR A 614 -24.13 -0.06 66.18
N THR A 615 -24.35 0.01 64.87
CA THR A 615 -23.29 0.16 63.87
C THR A 615 -22.73 1.58 63.94
N LEU A 616 -21.41 1.72 63.98
CA LEU A 616 -20.75 3.02 63.97
C LEU A 616 -20.86 3.65 62.57
N LEU A 617 -21.37 4.88 62.50
CA LEU A 617 -21.60 5.62 61.26
C LEU A 617 -20.51 6.67 61.00
N SER A 618 -20.01 7.32 62.06
CA SER A 618 -18.85 8.22 61.98
C SER A 618 -18.16 8.35 63.33
N ILE A 619 -16.89 8.75 63.32
CA ILE A 619 -16.16 9.20 64.51
C ILE A 619 -15.32 10.44 64.17
N ASN A 620 -15.16 11.40 65.09
CA ASN A 620 -14.23 12.52 64.90
C ASN A 620 -12.80 12.11 65.25
N ARG A 621 -11.82 12.93 64.83
CA ARG A 621 -10.39 12.65 64.99
C ARG A 621 -9.98 12.30 66.43
N PHE A 622 -10.58 12.95 67.42
CA PHE A 622 -10.30 12.69 68.83
C PHE A 622 -10.62 11.24 69.23
N VAL A 623 -11.66 10.62 68.66
CA VAL A 623 -11.98 9.21 68.91
C VAL A 623 -11.03 8.27 68.18
N GLU A 624 -10.60 8.61 66.96
CA GLU A 624 -9.56 7.83 66.26
C GLU A 624 -8.27 7.77 67.08
N GLU A 625 -7.84 8.94 67.58
CA GLU A 625 -6.67 9.10 68.44
C GLU A 625 -6.86 8.35 69.78
N PHE A 626 -8.06 8.41 70.39
CA PHE A 626 -8.41 7.71 71.64
C PHE A 626 -8.50 6.18 71.54
N LEU A 627 -9.02 5.65 70.43
CA LEU A 627 -9.14 4.20 70.22
C LEU A 627 -7.90 3.56 69.60
N HIS A 628 -6.98 4.38 69.07
CA HIS A 628 -5.86 3.95 68.23
C HIS A 628 -6.31 3.11 67.01
N MET A 629 -7.52 3.40 66.52
CA MET A 629 -8.11 2.78 65.34
C MET A 629 -8.59 3.90 64.41
N ARG A 630 -8.27 3.80 63.12
CA ARG A 630 -8.76 4.73 62.09
C ARG A 630 -10.28 4.59 61.96
N ALA A 631 -10.98 5.68 61.65
CA ALA A 631 -12.41 5.65 61.36
C ALA A 631 -12.74 4.61 60.27
N GLU A 632 -11.85 4.45 59.29
CA GLU A 632 -11.92 3.46 58.21
C GLU A 632 -12.07 1.99 58.69
N ASP A 633 -11.49 1.63 59.84
CA ASP A 633 -11.49 0.26 60.40
C ASP A 633 -12.62 0.01 61.42
N VAL A 634 -13.39 1.08 61.72
CA VAL A 634 -14.27 1.24 62.89
C VAL A 634 -15.69 1.53 62.45
N VAL A 635 -15.86 2.45 61.50
CA VAL A 635 -17.13 2.76 60.84
C VAL A 635 -17.62 1.56 60.04
N GLY A 636 -18.92 1.29 60.06
CA GLY A 636 -19.54 0.11 59.46
C GLY A 636 -19.48 -1.17 60.31
N ARG A 637 -18.87 -1.11 61.50
CA ARG A 637 -18.84 -2.22 62.48
C ARG A 637 -19.63 -1.88 63.73
N SER A 638 -20.01 -2.90 64.50
CA SER A 638 -20.80 -2.69 65.72
C SER A 638 -19.95 -2.04 66.81
N ALA A 639 -20.47 -0.96 67.41
CA ALA A 639 -19.94 -0.34 68.61
C ALA A 639 -19.78 -1.37 69.75
N LEU A 640 -20.65 -2.38 69.80
CA LEU A 640 -20.61 -3.46 70.77
C LEU A 640 -19.43 -4.41 70.56
N GLU A 641 -18.87 -4.48 69.35
CA GLU A 641 -17.66 -5.27 69.05
C GLU A 641 -16.39 -4.48 69.42
N ILE A 642 -16.38 -3.18 69.12
CA ILE A 642 -15.20 -2.30 69.19
C ILE A 642 -14.97 -1.76 70.61
N PHE A 643 -16.03 -1.33 71.29
CA PHE A 643 -15.94 -0.79 72.64
C PHE A 643 -16.11 -1.86 73.73
N HIS A 644 -16.60 -3.08 73.42
CA HIS A 644 -16.89 -4.13 74.41
C HIS A 644 -16.41 -5.53 73.99
N GLU A 645 -15.34 -6.04 74.60
CA GLU A 645 -14.84 -7.38 74.30
C GLU A 645 -15.73 -8.49 74.90
N LYS A 646 -16.46 -9.19 74.02
CA LYS A 646 -17.29 -10.38 74.26
C LYS A 646 -18.64 -10.17 74.99
N GLY A 647 -19.64 -9.78 74.18
CA GLY A 647 -20.93 -10.49 74.22
C GLY A 647 -22.03 -9.91 75.10
N GLY A 648 -22.37 -8.63 74.90
CA GLY A 648 -23.62 -8.05 75.42
C GLY A 648 -23.54 -6.54 75.58
N ILE A 649 -24.67 -5.85 75.39
CA ILE A 649 -24.75 -4.41 75.66
C ILE A 649 -24.54 -4.20 77.16
N CYS A 650 -23.57 -3.37 77.54
CA CYS A 650 -23.35 -2.98 78.93
C CYS A 650 -24.66 -2.43 79.54
N PRO A 651 -25.04 -2.79 80.79
CA PRO A 651 -26.21 -2.23 81.47
C PRO A 651 -26.21 -0.69 81.56
N HIS A 652 -25.03 -0.08 81.37
CA HIS A 652 -24.80 1.36 81.42
C HIS A 652 -24.51 1.96 80.03
N CYS A 653 -24.75 1.27 78.91
CA CYS A 653 -24.48 1.81 77.57
C CYS A 653 -25.36 3.05 77.27
N THR A 654 -24.71 4.21 77.11
CA THR A 654 -25.37 5.52 76.91
C THR A 654 -26.24 5.57 75.65
N ALA A 655 -25.78 4.95 74.56
CA ALA A 655 -26.51 4.87 73.31
C ALA A 655 -27.81 4.07 73.43
N LYS A 656 -27.79 2.96 74.18
CA LYS A 656 -28.97 2.09 74.35
C LYS A 656 -30.12 2.82 75.04
N LEU A 657 -29.82 3.48 76.16
CA LEU A 657 -30.81 4.29 76.90
C LEU A 657 -31.42 5.38 76.01
N THR A 658 -30.61 5.96 75.13
CA THR A 658 -31.01 7.01 74.18
C THR A 658 -31.98 6.50 73.12
N PHE A 659 -31.78 5.30 72.56
CA PHE A 659 -32.72 4.68 71.62
C PHE A 659 -34.02 4.15 72.26
N GLU A 660 -33.94 3.67 73.51
CA GLU A 660 -35.10 3.11 74.22
C GLU A 660 -36.00 4.20 74.84
N ALA A 661 -35.42 5.29 75.37
CA ALA A 661 -36.17 6.38 75.99
C ALA A 661 -36.52 7.52 75.02
N GLY A 662 -35.69 7.78 74.01
CA GLY A 662 -35.89 8.89 73.06
C GLY A 662 -35.40 10.26 73.54
N ASP A 663 -34.63 10.28 74.63
CA ASP A 663 -34.03 11.43 75.34
C ASP A 663 -32.50 11.22 75.59
N ILE A 664 -31.80 12.22 76.13
CA ILE A 664 -30.33 12.34 76.26
C ILE A 664 -29.78 11.65 77.54
N ASN A 665 -28.59 11.01 77.48
CA ASN A 665 -27.97 10.22 78.59
C ASN A 665 -26.43 10.43 78.74
N ILE A 666 -25.81 10.19 79.92
CA ILE A 666 -24.34 10.41 80.19
C ILE A 666 -23.72 9.40 81.21
N ILE A 667 -22.45 8.95 81.05
CA ILE A 667 -21.65 8.03 81.91
C ILE A 667 -20.11 8.29 81.89
N THR A 668 -19.29 7.58 82.69
CA THR A 668 -17.79 7.67 82.71
C THR A 668 -17.10 6.29 82.87
N GLN A 669 -15.91 6.05 82.28
CA GLN A 669 -15.16 4.76 82.37
C GLN A 669 -13.61 4.86 82.31
N SER A 670 -12.89 3.74 82.49
CA SER A 670 -11.42 3.65 82.40
C SER A 670 -10.95 2.40 81.63
N ARG A 671 -9.90 2.50 80.80
CA ARG A 671 -9.42 1.39 79.95
C ARG A 671 -7.89 1.42 79.78
N GLY A 672 -7.18 0.51 80.44
CA GLY A 672 -5.72 0.38 80.30
C GLY A 672 -4.94 1.52 80.98
N ALA A 673 -4.01 2.13 80.25
CA ALA A 673 -3.19 3.26 80.74
C ALA A 673 -3.87 4.64 80.56
N SER A 674 -5.15 4.64 80.16
CA SER A 674 -5.94 5.79 79.69
C SER A 674 -7.35 5.78 80.31
N TYR A 675 -8.03 6.94 80.41
CA TYR A 675 -9.34 7.10 81.08
C TYR A 675 -10.27 8.02 80.25
N ALA A 676 -11.61 7.84 80.33
CA ALA A 676 -12.55 8.72 79.59
C ALA A 676 -14.01 8.84 80.09
N GLU A 677 -14.67 9.96 79.77
CA GLU A 677 -16.11 10.26 79.97
C GLU A 677 -16.94 10.07 78.68
N LEU A 678 -18.26 9.83 78.76
CA LEU A 678 -19.16 9.50 77.63
C LEU A 678 -20.59 10.11 77.71
N SER A 679 -21.09 10.83 76.70
CA SER A 679 -22.48 11.40 76.64
C SER A 679 -23.26 10.92 75.40
N SER A 680 -24.60 10.92 75.31
CA SER A 680 -25.37 10.46 74.13
C SER A 680 -26.72 11.16 73.86
N TYR A 681 -27.04 11.42 72.58
CA TYR A 681 -28.17 12.24 72.07
C TYR A 681 -28.91 11.56 70.88
N PRO A 682 -30.25 11.64 70.76
CA PRO A 682 -31.04 10.98 69.71
C PRO A 682 -31.34 11.85 68.48
N ILE A 683 -31.38 11.25 67.27
CA ILE A 683 -31.83 11.85 66.01
C ILE A 683 -33.12 11.14 65.53
N LYS A 684 -34.14 11.90 65.10
CA LYS A 684 -35.49 11.40 64.75
C LYS A 684 -35.83 11.65 63.28
N ASN A 685 -36.61 10.76 62.66
CA ASN A 685 -37.17 10.92 61.31
C ASN A 685 -38.48 11.75 61.31
N GLU A 686 -39.06 12.00 60.13
CA GLU A 686 -40.30 12.78 59.97
C GLU A 686 -41.51 12.18 60.71
N GLU A 687 -41.52 10.87 60.93
CA GLU A 687 -42.55 10.16 61.72
C GLU A 687 -42.30 10.22 63.25
N GLY A 688 -41.24 10.88 63.69
CA GLY A 688 -40.90 11.10 65.10
C GLY A 688 -40.16 9.94 65.79
N THR A 689 -39.81 8.88 65.07
CA THR A 689 -39.03 7.75 65.61
C THR A 689 -37.53 8.00 65.58
N VAL A 690 -36.82 7.60 66.64
CA VAL A 690 -35.35 7.71 66.72
C VAL A 690 -34.69 6.70 65.78
N VAL A 691 -33.86 7.21 64.87
CA VAL A 691 -33.16 6.43 63.84
C VAL A 691 -31.65 6.31 64.10
N GLU A 692 -31.02 7.34 64.69
CA GLU A 692 -29.59 7.39 64.98
C GLU A 692 -29.32 8.01 66.36
N ALA A 693 -28.12 7.81 66.89
CA ALA A 693 -27.64 8.44 68.12
C ALA A 693 -26.20 8.97 67.98
N VAL A 694 -25.91 10.09 68.64
CA VAL A 694 -24.62 10.77 68.68
C VAL A 694 -24.04 10.64 70.09
N VAL A 695 -22.79 10.22 70.24
CA VAL A 695 -22.10 9.93 71.51
C VAL A 695 -20.80 10.73 71.64
N LEU A 696 -20.61 11.46 72.75
CA LEU A 696 -19.40 12.23 73.08
C LEU A 696 -18.38 11.36 73.88
N ILE A 697 -17.07 11.60 73.81
CA ILE A 697 -15.97 10.90 74.54
C ILE A 697 -14.90 11.91 75.06
N GLN A 698 -14.02 11.61 76.03
CA GLN A 698 -12.88 12.51 76.40
C GLN A 698 -11.65 11.81 77.05
N ASP A 699 -10.44 11.86 76.46
CA ASP A 699 -9.15 11.21 76.87
C ASP A 699 -8.20 12.06 77.76
N ILE A 700 -7.24 11.42 78.45
CA ILE A 700 -6.21 12.02 79.34
C ILE A 700 -4.81 11.34 79.32
N THR A 701 -4.24 10.94 78.17
CA THR A 701 -3.07 10.00 78.11
C THR A 701 -1.63 10.58 78.20
N ASP A 702 -1.06 11.19 77.14
CA ASP A 702 0.24 11.94 77.07
C ASP A 702 1.57 11.35 77.64
N ARG A 703 1.66 10.03 77.91
CA ARG A 703 2.62 9.49 78.93
C ARG A 703 3.67 8.43 78.44
N VAL A 704 3.93 8.21 77.12
CA VAL A 704 4.51 6.90 76.63
C VAL A 704 5.65 6.82 75.54
N LEU A 705 5.76 7.66 74.50
CA LEU A 705 6.47 7.38 73.19
C LEU A 705 8.03 7.35 73.16
N TYR A 706 8.65 6.68 72.12
CA TYR A 706 9.86 7.07 71.29
C TYR A 706 10.59 5.90 70.52
N GLN A 707 11.28 6.20 69.38
CA GLN A 707 12.35 5.45 68.59
C GLN A 707 12.01 4.72 67.26
N GLU A 708 12.69 5.06 66.13
CA GLU A 708 13.10 4.21 64.96
C GLU A 708 13.62 5.07 63.75
N GLU A 709 14.59 4.62 62.92
CA GLU A 709 15.00 5.39 61.69
C GLU A 709 15.87 4.70 60.57
N ILE A 710 17.07 4.15 60.87
CA ILE A 710 18.23 4.17 59.92
C ILE A 710 18.43 2.89 59.05
N LEU A 711 18.46 2.96 57.68
CA LEU A 711 18.92 1.81 56.84
C LEU A 711 19.32 1.96 55.32
N ALA A 712 19.44 3.14 54.70
CA ALA A 712 19.12 3.26 53.24
C ALA A 712 20.19 3.11 52.10
N LEU A 713 21.52 3.05 52.32
CA LEU A 713 22.50 3.61 51.35
C LEU A 713 23.28 2.68 50.35
N TYR A 714 22.94 1.39 50.15
CA TYR A 714 23.87 0.40 49.55
C TYR A 714 23.66 -0.04 48.06
N LYS A 715 22.84 0.64 47.24
CA LYS A 715 22.14 -0.03 46.10
C LYS A 715 22.55 0.28 44.64
N GLU A 716 23.48 1.18 44.34
CA GLU A 716 23.48 1.88 43.03
C GLU A 716 24.35 1.29 41.89
N VAL A 717 25.52 0.70 42.18
CA VAL A 717 26.56 0.43 41.15
C VAL A 717 26.24 -0.72 40.17
N ALA A 718 25.30 -1.62 40.48
CA ALA A 718 25.02 -2.80 39.66
C ALA A 718 24.28 -2.49 38.33
N GLN A 719 23.64 -1.33 38.21
CA GLN A 719 22.56 -1.11 37.22
C GLN A 719 23.03 -0.79 35.78
N THR A 720 24.27 -0.35 35.56
CA THR A 720 24.67 0.22 34.25
C THR A 720 24.95 -0.80 33.15
N LYS A 721 25.34 -2.05 33.47
CA LYS A 721 25.62 -3.06 32.43
C LYS A 721 24.34 -3.70 31.90
N GLU A 722 23.41 -4.07 32.78
CA GLU A 722 22.09 -4.60 32.41
C GLU A 722 21.32 -3.64 31.49
N TYR A 723 21.58 -2.33 31.62
CA TYR A 723 20.93 -1.28 30.83
C TYR A 723 21.18 -1.39 29.32
N LEU A 724 22.40 -1.65 28.84
CA LEU A 724 22.71 -1.62 27.40
C LEU A 724 22.23 -2.85 26.64
N GLU A 725 22.36 -4.05 27.22
CA GLU A 725 21.84 -5.29 26.64
C GLU A 725 20.29 -5.24 26.59
N SER A 726 19.68 -4.69 27.65
CA SER A 726 18.23 -4.41 27.73
C SER A 726 17.71 -3.49 26.61
N LEU A 727 18.49 -2.50 26.13
CA LEU A 727 18.03 -1.57 25.09
C LEU A 727 17.80 -2.25 23.72
N ILE A 728 18.62 -3.25 23.35
CA ILE A 728 18.48 -3.96 22.07
C ILE A 728 17.34 -4.99 22.14
N ASP A 729 17.23 -5.70 23.26
CA ASP A 729 16.18 -6.70 23.51
C ASP A 729 14.78 -6.11 23.74
N ASN A 730 14.70 -4.85 24.18
CA ASN A 730 13.45 -4.09 24.29
C ASN A 730 13.12 -3.26 23.05
N SER A 731 13.94 -3.29 21.99
CA SER A 731 13.56 -2.68 20.71
C SER A 731 12.30 -3.35 20.16
N ALA A 732 11.26 -2.54 19.94
CA ALA A 732 10.02 -2.99 19.31
C ALA A 732 10.20 -3.27 17.80
N ASP A 733 11.15 -2.59 17.16
CA ASP A 733 11.52 -2.87 15.76
C ASP A 733 12.30 -4.17 15.66
N ALA A 734 12.06 -4.92 14.59
CA ALA A 734 12.82 -6.11 14.22
C ALA A 734 14.19 -5.69 13.70
N ILE A 735 15.24 -6.04 14.45
CA ILE A 735 16.63 -5.82 14.08
C ILE A 735 17.20 -7.18 13.69
N VAL A 736 17.52 -7.31 12.40
CA VAL A 736 18.06 -8.51 11.78
C VAL A 736 19.42 -8.16 11.20
N THR A 737 20.40 -9.03 11.36
CA THR A 737 21.64 -8.95 10.57
C THR A 737 21.80 -10.19 9.70
N THR A 738 22.41 -10.04 8.54
CA THR A 738 22.76 -11.16 7.66
C THR A 738 24.21 -11.05 7.19
N ASP A 739 24.78 -12.18 6.77
CA ASP A 739 25.99 -12.19 5.96
C ASP A 739 25.70 -11.70 4.52
N LEU A 740 26.77 -11.56 3.72
CA LEU A 740 26.68 -11.18 2.30
C LEU A 740 26.02 -12.23 1.38
N LYS A 741 25.61 -13.38 1.93
CA LYS A 741 24.91 -14.48 1.24
C LYS A 741 23.46 -14.62 1.72
N GLY A 742 22.94 -13.67 2.51
CA GLY A 742 21.55 -13.67 2.99
C GLY A 742 21.26 -14.67 4.11
N VAL A 743 22.28 -15.24 4.76
CA VAL A 743 22.10 -16.07 5.97
C VAL A 743 22.04 -15.16 7.18
N VAL A 744 21.05 -15.34 8.05
CA VAL A 744 20.87 -14.53 9.27
C VAL A 744 22.04 -14.77 10.25
N THR A 745 22.56 -13.68 10.83
CA THR A 745 23.71 -13.68 11.75
C THR A 745 23.40 -13.15 13.15
N SER A 746 22.27 -12.47 13.35
CA SER A 746 21.72 -12.08 14.66
C SER A 746 20.26 -11.68 14.51
N TRP A 747 19.45 -11.98 15.52
CA TRP A 747 17.99 -11.86 15.50
C TRP A 747 17.46 -11.38 16.85
N ASN A 748 17.07 -10.11 16.98
CA ASN A 748 16.60 -9.60 18.26
C ASN A 748 15.18 -10.07 18.61
N ARG A 749 14.78 -9.90 19.88
CA ARG A 749 13.40 -10.19 20.34
C ARG A 749 12.29 -9.43 19.58
N GLY A 750 12.58 -8.29 18.97
CA GLY A 750 11.66 -7.59 18.06
C GLY A 750 11.37 -8.41 16.80
N ALA A 751 12.41 -9.02 16.21
CA ALA A 751 12.29 -9.87 15.03
C ALA A 751 11.53 -11.18 15.30
N GLU A 752 11.73 -11.80 16.48
CA GLU A 752 10.93 -12.95 16.91
C GLU A 752 9.44 -12.61 17.00
N ARG A 753 9.08 -11.47 17.60
CA ARG A 753 7.68 -11.02 17.74
C ARG A 753 7.03 -10.66 16.41
N ILE A 754 7.75 -9.95 15.54
CA ILE A 754 7.20 -9.45 14.27
C ILE A 754 7.07 -10.58 13.24
N TYR A 755 8.04 -11.49 13.13
CA TYR A 755 8.05 -12.54 12.09
C TYR A 755 7.64 -13.93 12.58
N GLY A 756 7.69 -14.21 13.88
CA GLY A 756 7.26 -15.48 14.47
C GLY A 756 8.25 -16.64 14.33
N PHE A 757 9.46 -16.40 13.83
CA PHE A 757 10.58 -17.35 13.85
C PHE A 757 11.42 -17.11 15.11
N THR A 758 11.87 -18.17 15.77
CA THR A 758 12.86 -18.04 16.85
C THR A 758 14.23 -17.69 16.26
N GLU A 759 15.14 -17.13 17.06
CA GLU A 759 16.54 -16.92 16.65
C GLU A 759 17.15 -18.22 16.10
N GLU A 760 16.98 -19.34 16.81
CA GLU A 760 17.48 -20.66 16.41
C GLU A 760 16.98 -21.11 15.03
N GLU A 761 15.73 -20.80 14.66
CA GLU A 761 15.13 -21.16 13.36
C GLU A 761 15.54 -20.21 12.24
N ALA A 762 15.66 -18.92 12.55
CA ALA A 762 16.04 -17.88 11.60
C ALA A 762 17.51 -18.02 11.17
N MET A 763 18.41 -18.30 12.12
CA MET A 763 19.86 -18.40 11.91
C MET A 763 20.29 -19.53 10.95
N VAL A 764 19.46 -20.56 10.73
CA VAL A 764 19.76 -21.67 9.80
C VAL A 764 19.13 -21.51 8.41
N SER A 765 18.36 -20.44 8.18
CA SER A 765 17.51 -20.28 7.00
C SER A 765 17.94 -19.07 6.16
N PHE A 766 17.97 -19.23 4.83
CA PHE A 766 18.15 -18.10 3.90
C PHE A 766 16.84 -17.29 3.84
N LEU A 767 16.87 -16.07 4.39
CA LEU A 767 15.81 -15.05 4.31
C LEU A 767 14.35 -15.57 4.52
N PRO A 768 14.05 -16.31 5.62
CA PRO A 768 12.77 -17.03 5.78
C PRO A 768 11.53 -16.14 5.91
N PHE A 769 11.73 -14.86 6.25
CA PHE A 769 10.68 -13.86 6.43
C PHE A 769 10.35 -13.08 5.14
N ILE A 770 10.90 -13.49 3.98
CA ILE A 770 10.68 -12.83 2.69
C ILE A 770 9.77 -13.71 1.81
N PRO A 771 8.68 -13.15 1.23
CA PRO A 771 7.86 -13.87 0.26
C PRO A 771 8.64 -14.26 -0.99
N ASP A 772 8.36 -15.44 -1.55
CA ASP A 772 9.10 -16.00 -2.70
C ASP A 772 9.13 -15.04 -3.91
N PHE A 773 8.04 -14.30 -4.14
CA PHE A 773 7.90 -13.33 -5.23
C PHE A 773 8.69 -12.01 -5.02
N LEU A 774 9.30 -11.80 -3.84
CA LEU A 774 10.14 -10.64 -3.54
C LEU A 774 11.64 -10.99 -3.43
N LEU A 775 12.02 -12.28 -3.51
CA LEU A 775 13.43 -12.71 -3.37
C LEU A 775 14.35 -12.10 -4.45
N GLU A 776 13.88 -11.95 -5.68
CA GLU A 776 14.65 -11.27 -6.75
C GLU A 776 14.89 -9.79 -6.43
N THR A 777 13.91 -9.13 -5.80
CA THR A 777 14.02 -7.71 -5.39
C THR A 777 14.97 -7.56 -4.21
N GLU A 778 14.92 -8.46 -3.23
CA GLU A 778 15.84 -8.44 -2.09
C GLU A 778 17.30 -8.69 -2.54
N MET A 779 17.51 -9.59 -3.49
CA MET A 779 18.85 -9.85 -4.05
C MET A 779 19.44 -8.60 -4.71
N GLN A 780 18.63 -7.75 -5.35
CA GLN A 780 19.07 -6.46 -5.88
C GLN A 780 19.46 -5.47 -4.77
N TYR A 781 18.76 -5.48 -3.63
CA TYR A 781 19.15 -4.68 -2.46
C TYR A 781 20.48 -5.16 -1.86
N ILE A 782 20.68 -6.48 -1.75
CA ILE A 782 21.93 -7.08 -1.25
C ILE A 782 23.13 -6.65 -2.10
N GLU A 783 23.02 -6.68 -3.43
CA GLU A 783 24.10 -6.24 -4.33
C GLU A 783 24.40 -4.74 -4.25
N ARG A 784 23.39 -3.90 -3.99
CA ARG A 784 23.55 -2.45 -3.75
C ARG A 784 24.26 -2.17 -2.41
N ILE A 785 23.90 -2.90 -1.36
CA ILE A 785 24.49 -2.72 -0.02
C ILE A 785 25.95 -3.22 0.02
N LYS A 786 26.31 -4.26 -0.77
CA LYS A 786 27.71 -4.67 -1.02
C LYS A 786 28.57 -3.53 -1.58
N GLN A 787 27.99 -2.62 -2.36
CA GLN A 787 28.66 -1.44 -2.89
C GLN A 787 28.73 -0.28 -1.88
N GLY A 788 28.23 -0.48 -0.65
CA GLY A 788 28.27 0.46 0.45
C GLY A 788 27.02 1.35 0.58
N GLU A 789 25.96 1.09 -0.18
CA GLU A 789 24.70 1.86 -0.12
C GLU A 789 23.87 1.52 1.14
N THR A 790 23.25 2.54 1.75
CA THR A 790 22.22 2.39 2.79
C THR A 790 20.87 2.76 2.19
N ILE A 791 19.92 1.83 2.17
CA ILE A 791 18.59 2.00 1.57
C ILE A 791 17.55 2.20 2.69
N LYS A 792 16.75 3.26 2.62
CA LYS A 792 15.81 3.67 3.70
C LYS A 792 14.37 3.71 3.19
N ASN A 793 13.41 3.67 4.12
CA ASN A 793 11.98 3.89 3.88
C ASN A 793 11.35 2.96 2.83
N ILE A 794 11.78 1.69 2.76
CA ILE A 794 11.18 0.70 1.87
C ILE A 794 9.88 0.19 2.54
N GLU A 795 8.71 0.67 2.14
CA GLU A 795 7.43 0.02 2.51
C GLU A 795 7.29 -1.27 1.67
N THR A 796 7.25 -2.44 2.31
CA THR A 796 7.23 -3.75 1.64
C THR A 796 6.46 -4.81 2.44
N LEU A 797 6.11 -5.92 1.79
CA LEU A 797 5.52 -7.09 2.42
C LEU A 797 6.59 -8.05 2.94
N ARG A 798 6.38 -8.59 4.14
CA ARG A 798 7.13 -9.71 4.71
C ARG A 798 6.20 -10.84 5.10
N LYS A 799 6.75 -12.06 5.19
CA LYS A 799 6.04 -13.30 5.48
C LYS A 799 6.32 -13.73 6.92
N LYS A 800 5.27 -13.99 7.70
CA LYS A 800 5.37 -14.62 9.02
C LYS A 800 5.56 -16.13 8.90
N ARG A 801 6.01 -16.77 9.98
CA ARG A 801 6.14 -18.23 10.10
C ARG A 801 4.87 -19.00 9.73
N ASP A 802 3.69 -18.46 10.06
CA ASP A 802 2.37 -19.03 9.75
C ASP A 802 1.93 -18.84 8.28
N GLY A 803 2.71 -18.10 7.48
CA GLY A 803 2.41 -17.75 6.10
C GLY A 803 1.61 -16.45 5.92
N ALA A 804 1.22 -15.76 7.00
CA ALA A 804 0.55 -14.48 6.91
C ALA A 804 1.50 -13.38 6.36
N MET A 805 0.95 -12.45 5.58
CA MET A 805 1.69 -11.29 5.10
C MET A 805 1.53 -10.13 6.09
N ILE A 806 2.61 -9.39 6.32
CA ILE A 806 2.63 -8.15 7.11
C ILE A 806 3.28 -7.02 6.32
N GLU A 807 2.78 -5.80 6.51
CA GLU A 807 3.34 -4.58 5.93
C GLU A 807 4.40 -4.01 6.88
N VAL A 808 5.63 -3.85 6.38
CA VAL A 808 6.74 -3.28 7.16
C VAL A 808 7.39 -2.10 6.44
N SER A 809 7.86 -1.14 7.22
CA SER A 809 8.81 -0.11 6.77
C SER A 809 10.23 -0.60 7.09
N LEU A 810 11.02 -0.82 6.04
CA LEU A 810 12.35 -1.42 6.10
C LEU A 810 13.45 -0.38 5.83
N THR A 811 14.55 -0.49 6.58
CA THR A 811 15.83 0.18 6.32
C THR A 811 16.94 -0.88 6.30
N LEU A 812 17.77 -0.88 5.27
CA LEU A 812 18.90 -1.79 5.08
C LEU A 812 20.21 -1.00 5.04
N SER A 813 21.23 -1.44 5.77
CA SER A 813 22.51 -0.75 5.91
C SER A 813 23.71 -1.72 5.93
N PRO A 814 24.89 -1.32 5.43
CA PRO A 814 26.08 -2.17 5.41
C PRO A 814 26.77 -2.21 6.77
N ILE A 815 27.04 -3.43 7.27
CA ILE A 815 27.92 -3.66 8.41
C ILE A 815 29.36 -3.72 7.89
N LYS A 816 30.25 -2.90 8.46
CA LYS A 816 31.66 -2.81 8.06
C LYS A 816 32.58 -3.33 9.15
N ASP A 817 33.69 -3.93 8.75
CA ASP A 817 34.75 -4.30 9.68
C ASP A 817 35.69 -3.11 9.99
N ALA A 818 36.75 -3.38 10.78
CA ALA A 818 37.73 -2.36 11.16
C ALA A 818 38.64 -1.90 9.99
N SER A 819 38.65 -2.60 8.86
CA SER A 819 39.35 -2.18 7.63
C SER A 819 38.47 -1.33 6.71
N GLY A 820 37.14 -1.37 6.93
CA GLY A 820 36.14 -0.64 6.16
C GLY A 820 35.43 -1.49 5.09
N GLU A 821 35.78 -2.77 4.95
CA GLU A 821 35.09 -3.70 4.05
C GLU A 821 33.70 -4.05 4.58
N VAL A 822 32.72 -4.18 3.68
CA VAL A 822 31.36 -4.59 4.03
C VAL A 822 31.36 -6.10 4.28
N ILE A 823 31.06 -6.51 5.51
CA ILE A 823 31.06 -7.93 5.93
C ILE A 823 29.65 -8.52 6.10
N GLY A 824 28.62 -7.66 6.14
CA GLY A 824 27.24 -8.07 6.33
C GLY A 824 26.26 -6.93 6.14
N ILE A 825 24.98 -7.19 6.41
CA ILE A 825 23.87 -6.26 6.24
C ILE A 825 23.09 -6.20 7.55
N SER A 826 22.74 -5.00 8.01
CA SER A 826 21.79 -4.78 9.09
C SER A 826 20.48 -4.25 8.52
N GLY A 827 19.41 -5.00 8.72
CA GLY A 827 18.03 -4.63 8.40
C GLY A 827 17.24 -4.29 9.64
N ILE A 828 16.69 -3.08 9.69
CA ILE A 828 15.73 -2.65 10.71
C ILE A 828 14.36 -2.59 10.04
N SER A 829 13.40 -3.36 10.56
CA SER A 829 12.04 -3.45 10.04
C SER A 829 11.04 -3.08 11.12
N ARG A 830 10.21 -2.07 10.82
CA ARG A 830 9.10 -1.64 11.68
C ARG A 830 7.79 -2.14 11.09
N ASP A 831 6.98 -2.84 11.88
CA ASP A 831 5.60 -3.17 11.49
C ASP A 831 4.79 -1.87 11.36
N ILE A 832 4.18 -1.65 10.19
CA ILE A 832 3.32 -0.49 9.92
C ILE A 832 1.84 -0.87 9.76
N SER A 833 1.51 -2.14 9.98
CA SER A 833 0.14 -2.67 9.89
C SER A 833 -0.81 -1.97 10.86
N GLU A 834 -0.35 -1.68 12.08
CA GLU A 834 -1.11 -0.85 13.03
C GLU A 834 -1.20 0.60 12.57
N LYS A 835 -0.12 1.23 12.10
CA LYS A 835 -0.13 2.62 11.64
C LYS A 835 -1.15 2.83 10.50
N LYS A 836 -1.19 1.93 9.51
CA LYS A 836 -2.14 1.97 8.38
C LYS A 836 -3.58 1.63 8.81
N LYS A 837 -3.76 0.78 9.82
CA LYS A 837 -5.08 0.56 10.44
C LYS A 837 -5.56 1.80 11.19
N VAL A 838 -4.73 2.38 12.06
CA VAL A 838 -4.99 3.59 12.82
C VAL A 838 -5.28 4.77 11.91
N GLU A 839 -4.59 4.93 10.77
CA GLU A 839 -4.89 5.98 9.78
C GLU A 839 -6.31 5.86 9.21
N LYS A 840 -6.71 4.65 8.79
CA LYS A 840 -8.08 4.38 8.28
C LYS A 840 -9.13 4.45 9.39
N GLU A 841 -8.80 3.97 10.58
CA GLU A 841 -9.67 4.03 11.75
C GLU A 841 -9.86 5.47 12.20
N LEU A 842 -8.83 6.32 12.21
CA LEU A 842 -8.89 7.74 12.59
C LEU A 842 -9.81 8.54 11.65
N ILE A 843 -9.71 8.32 10.33
CA ILE A 843 -10.61 8.96 9.34
C ILE A 843 -12.08 8.59 9.63
N ARG A 844 -12.34 7.32 9.93
CA ARG A 844 -13.67 6.82 10.27
C ARG A 844 -14.15 7.34 11.65
N ARG A 845 -13.28 7.29 12.66
CA ARG A 845 -13.51 7.79 14.03
C ARG A 845 -13.85 9.28 14.00
N ASN A 846 -13.19 10.08 13.15
CA ASN A 846 -13.50 11.50 12.99
C ASN A 846 -14.89 11.73 12.39
N GLN A 847 -15.34 10.89 11.45
CA GLN A 847 -16.71 10.96 10.89
C GLN A 847 -17.80 10.47 11.88
N GLU A 848 -17.46 9.55 12.79
CA GLU A 848 -18.33 9.10 13.88
C GLU A 848 -18.40 10.17 14.99
N LEU A 849 -17.26 10.70 15.44
CA LEU A 849 -17.14 11.76 16.44
C LEU A 849 -17.81 13.06 16.00
N SER A 850 -17.67 13.46 14.73
CA SER A 850 -18.34 14.67 14.23
C SER A 850 -19.88 14.57 14.28
N ARG A 851 -20.45 13.36 14.13
CA ARG A 851 -21.90 13.12 14.27
C ARG A 851 -22.32 13.13 15.74
N LEU A 852 -21.59 12.43 16.60
CA LEU A 852 -21.85 12.42 18.05
C LEU A 852 -21.71 13.83 18.67
N PHE A 853 -20.70 14.60 18.27
CA PHE A 853 -20.49 15.98 18.73
C PHE A 853 -21.68 16.87 18.38
N PHE A 854 -22.19 16.78 17.14
CA PHE A 854 -23.32 17.59 16.72
C PHE A 854 -24.59 17.30 17.56
N ILE A 855 -24.95 16.03 17.73
CA ILE A 855 -26.15 15.65 18.49
C ILE A 855 -25.96 15.99 19.98
N SER A 856 -24.77 15.74 20.54
CA SER A 856 -24.40 16.09 21.93
C SER A 856 -24.46 17.61 22.19
N SER A 857 -24.15 18.44 21.18
CA SER A 857 -24.30 19.90 21.27
C SER A 857 -25.77 20.33 21.27
N ALA A 858 -26.59 19.77 20.38
CA ALA A 858 -28.03 20.08 20.30
C ALA A 858 -28.79 19.66 21.57
N MET A 859 -28.45 18.51 22.17
CA MET A 859 -29.12 18.03 23.39
C MET A 859 -28.80 18.86 24.65
N ARG A 860 -27.70 19.61 24.68
CA ARG A 860 -27.30 20.39 25.87
C ARG A 860 -28.03 21.72 26.04
N GLY A 861 -28.63 22.28 25.00
CA GLY A 861 -29.42 23.52 25.09
C GLY A 861 -30.81 23.33 25.71
N THR A 862 -31.34 22.10 25.68
CA THR A 862 -32.76 21.82 25.97
C THR A 862 -32.98 21.45 27.44
N LEU A 863 -33.43 22.42 28.25
CA LEU A 863 -33.77 22.20 29.67
C LEU A 863 -35.14 21.54 29.90
N GLU A 864 -36.02 21.50 28.89
CA GLU A 864 -37.32 20.84 28.97
C GLU A 864 -37.22 19.35 28.65
N LEU A 865 -37.52 18.50 29.65
CA LEU A 865 -37.41 17.05 29.51
C LEU A 865 -38.22 16.48 28.33
N GLU A 866 -39.50 16.86 28.15
CA GLU A 866 -40.32 16.37 27.02
C GLU A 866 -39.69 16.67 25.64
N ARG A 867 -39.11 17.87 25.45
CA ARG A 867 -38.43 18.24 24.19
C ARG A 867 -37.14 17.46 24.00
N LEU A 868 -36.32 17.37 25.05
CA LEU A 868 -35.05 16.63 25.04
C LEU A 868 -35.27 15.16 24.64
N LEU A 869 -36.23 14.46 25.26
CA LEU A 869 -36.54 13.07 24.95
C LEU A 869 -36.96 12.87 23.49
N ARG A 870 -37.67 13.84 22.90
CA ARG A 870 -38.12 13.79 21.51
C ARG A 870 -37.00 14.04 20.50
N MET A 871 -36.10 14.97 20.79
CA MET A 871 -34.88 15.20 20.00
C MET A 871 -34.00 13.94 19.97
N VAL A 872 -33.80 13.33 21.14
CA VAL A 872 -33.09 12.04 21.31
C VAL A 872 -33.67 10.96 20.40
N LEU A 873 -34.96 10.65 20.53
CA LEU A 873 -35.58 9.54 19.80
C LEU A 873 -35.69 9.81 18.27
N THR A 874 -35.74 11.08 17.86
CA THR A 874 -35.69 11.46 16.44
C THR A 874 -34.29 11.25 15.85
N ALA A 875 -33.22 11.62 16.58
CA ALA A 875 -31.85 11.37 16.15
C ALA A 875 -31.54 9.87 16.00
N VAL A 876 -32.13 9.01 16.83
CA VAL A 876 -32.01 7.54 16.74
C VAL A 876 -32.70 6.97 15.49
N THR A 877 -33.82 7.57 15.06
CA THR A 877 -34.67 7.02 13.99
C THR A 877 -34.42 7.61 12.59
N MET A 878 -33.62 8.68 12.48
CA MET A 878 -33.24 9.28 11.19
C MET A 878 -32.04 8.57 10.51
N SER A 879 -32.04 8.50 9.18
CA SER A 879 -30.97 7.89 8.36
C SER A 879 -29.60 8.54 8.54
N ASP A 880 -29.56 9.86 8.74
CA ASP A 880 -28.33 10.64 8.93
C ASP A 880 -27.80 10.56 10.38
N GLY A 881 -28.63 10.06 11.30
CA GLY A 881 -28.28 9.72 12.67
C GLY A 881 -27.87 8.24 12.77
N LEU A 882 -28.82 7.39 13.15
CA LEU A 882 -28.63 5.95 13.35
C LEU A 882 -29.48 5.03 12.44
N GLY A 883 -30.58 5.53 11.89
CA GLY A 883 -31.41 4.82 10.92
C GLY A 883 -32.27 3.68 11.46
N PHE A 884 -32.51 3.61 12.78
CA PHE A 884 -33.48 2.66 13.34
C PHE A 884 -34.90 3.00 12.91
N ASN A 885 -35.78 2.01 12.86
CA ASN A 885 -37.17 2.24 12.43
C ASN A 885 -38.03 2.76 13.58
N ARG A 886 -37.83 2.23 14.79
CA ARG A 886 -38.59 2.61 15.97
C ARG A 886 -37.65 2.72 17.17
N ALA A 887 -37.92 3.66 18.06
CA ALA A 887 -37.22 3.85 19.32
C ALA A 887 -38.21 4.17 20.45
N ILE A 888 -38.03 3.54 21.60
CA ILE A 888 -38.86 3.74 22.81
C ILE A 888 -37.94 3.96 24.01
N LEU A 889 -38.25 4.98 24.80
CA LEU A 889 -37.56 5.27 26.04
C LEU A 889 -38.36 4.71 27.22
N PHE A 890 -37.72 3.86 28.02
CA PHE A 890 -38.25 3.40 29.30
C PHE A 890 -37.48 4.07 30.43
N LEU A 891 -38.18 4.62 31.41
CA LEU A 891 -37.56 5.21 32.60
C LEU A 891 -37.82 4.34 33.83
N LEU A 892 -36.83 4.30 34.72
CA LEU A 892 -36.90 3.52 35.95
C LEU A 892 -37.74 4.25 37.01
N ASP A 893 -38.71 3.53 37.58
CA ASP A 893 -39.49 3.92 38.75
C ASP A 893 -38.97 3.12 39.96
N GLU A 894 -38.10 3.73 40.76
CA GLU A 894 -37.37 3.06 41.84
C GLU A 894 -38.28 2.63 43.00
N GLU A 895 -39.33 3.40 43.30
CA GLU A 895 -40.28 3.10 44.38
C GLU A 895 -41.09 1.84 44.08
N LYS A 896 -41.43 1.63 42.80
CA LYS A 896 -42.24 0.48 42.35
C LYS A 896 -41.41 -0.67 41.79
N SER A 897 -40.12 -0.47 41.58
CA SER A 897 -39.23 -1.44 40.93
C SER A 897 -39.72 -1.88 39.55
N VAL A 898 -40.20 -0.93 38.73
CA VAL A 898 -40.66 -1.17 37.35
C VAL A 898 -39.99 -0.23 36.35
N LEU A 899 -39.87 -0.70 35.10
CA LEU A 899 -39.56 0.13 33.93
C LEU A 899 -40.85 0.60 33.28
N ARG A 900 -40.99 1.91 33.05
CA ARG A 900 -42.17 2.53 32.44
C ARG A 900 -41.84 3.16 31.10
N GLY A 901 -42.50 2.72 30.03
CA GLY A 901 -42.41 3.37 28.73
C GLY A 901 -42.89 4.81 28.84
N THR A 902 -42.03 5.77 28.52
CA THR A 902 -42.28 7.20 28.73
C THR A 902 -42.49 7.95 27.42
N MET A 903 -41.83 7.53 26.33
CA MET A 903 -41.97 8.16 25.02
C MET A 903 -41.61 7.19 23.88
N GLY A 904 -42.29 7.30 22.74
CA GLY A 904 -42.08 6.44 21.57
C GLY A 904 -42.10 7.20 20.23
N VAL A 905 -41.03 7.05 19.44
CA VAL A 905 -40.91 7.65 18.10
C VAL A 905 -40.61 6.58 17.05
N GLY A 906 -41.39 6.57 15.98
CA GLY A 906 -41.26 5.66 14.85
C GLY A 906 -42.60 5.51 14.09
N PRO A 907 -42.59 4.98 12.85
CA PRO A 907 -43.81 4.75 12.09
C PRO A 907 -44.66 3.62 12.71
N ALA A 908 -45.98 3.74 12.59
CA ALA A 908 -46.93 2.70 12.95
C ALA A 908 -47.16 1.69 11.81
N THR A 909 -47.06 2.14 10.56
CA THR A 909 -47.34 1.31 9.37
C THR A 909 -46.25 1.44 8.30
N PRO A 910 -46.12 0.45 7.39
CA PRO A 910 -45.20 0.55 6.26
C PRO A 910 -45.49 1.75 5.35
N GLU A 911 -46.75 2.12 5.17
CA GLU A 911 -47.18 3.26 4.37
C GLU A 911 -46.77 4.59 5.01
N GLU A 912 -46.87 4.70 6.35
CA GLU A 912 -46.40 5.87 7.10
C GLU A 912 -44.87 5.96 7.05
N ALA A 913 -44.16 4.83 7.18
CA ALA A 913 -42.71 4.78 7.02
C ALA A 913 -42.28 5.30 5.63
N TRP A 914 -42.97 4.83 4.58
CA TRP A 914 -42.69 5.26 3.20
C TRP A 914 -42.97 6.76 2.99
N GLN A 915 -44.08 7.28 3.52
CA GLN A 915 -44.39 8.72 3.46
C GLN A 915 -43.40 9.60 4.24
N ILE A 916 -42.88 9.13 5.37
CA ILE A 916 -41.86 9.85 6.15
C ILE A 916 -40.54 9.87 5.37
N TRP A 917 -40.08 8.73 4.85
CA TRP A 917 -38.83 8.64 4.08
C TRP A 917 -38.91 9.38 2.75
N GLU A 918 -40.04 9.31 2.04
CA GLU A 918 -40.28 10.07 0.81
C GLU A 918 -40.24 11.58 1.08
N ARG A 919 -40.95 12.08 2.10
CA ARG A 919 -40.92 13.50 2.49
C ARG A 919 -39.52 13.98 2.86
N LEU A 920 -38.78 13.23 3.67
CA LEU A 920 -37.40 13.55 4.06
C LEU A 920 -36.45 13.59 2.84
N SER A 921 -36.62 12.65 1.89
CA SER A 921 -35.83 12.63 0.65
C SER A 921 -36.12 13.81 -0.30
N ILE A 922 -37.35 14.34 -0.26
CA ILE A 922 -37.80 15.48 -1.07
C ILE A 922 -37.37 16.82 -0.43
N GLU A 923 -37.48 16.95 0.90
CA GLU A 923 -37.17 18.20 1.61
C GLU A 923 -35.67 18.48 1.75
N LYS A 924 -34.78 17.47 1.62
CA LYS A 924 -33.31 17.59 1.76
C LYS A 924 -32.81 18.28 3.03
N LYS A 925 -33.63 18.32 4.09
CA LYS A 925 -33.23 18.88 5.39
C LYS A 925 -32.18 18.00 6.05
N SER A 926 -31.15 18.66 6.57
CA SER A 926 -30.09 18.06 7.36
C SER A 926 -30.55 17.82 8.81
N LEU A 927 -29.93 16.86 9.51
CA LEU A 927 -30.17 16.61 10.94
C LEU A 927 -30.09 17.89 11.82
N PRO A 928 -29.16 18.84 11.59
CA PRO A 928 -29.15 20.16 12.24
C PRO A 928 -30.37 21.05 12.07
N GLU A 929 -31.16 20.89 11.00
CA GLU A 929 -32.34 21.70 10.73
C GLU A 929 -33.58 21.07 11.39
N ILE A 930 -33.68 19.74 11.34
CA ILE A 930 -34.79 18.99 11.96
C ILE A 930 -34.75 19.04 13.49
N LEU A 931 -33.57 19.05 14.12
CA LEU A 931 -33.47 19.22 15.57
C LEU A 931 -33.93 20.63 16.01
N ARG A 932 -33.63 21.67 15.23
CA ARG A 932 -34.13 23.04 15.48
C ARG A 932 -35.65 23.15 15.26
N ASP A 933 -36.20 22.52 14.23
CA ASP A 933 -37.65 22.45 14.01
C ASP A 933 -38.40 21.80 15.21
N ILE A 934 -37.76 20.92 15.99
CA ILE A 934 -38.32 20.30 17.21
C ILE A 934 -38.19 21.22 18.43
N GLU A 935 -37.10 21.99 18.50
CA GLU A 935 -36.81 22.95 19.57
C GLU A 935 -37.77 24.15 19.50
N ASP A 936 -37.83 24.82 18.34
CA ASP A 936 -38.67 26.00 18.08
C ASP A 936 -40.16 25.66 17.81
N GLY A 937 -40.46 24.42 17.40
CA GLY A 937 -41.79 24.02 16.94
C GLY A 937 -42.81 23.68 18.05
N PRO A 938 -44.12 23.74 17.76
CA PRO A 938 -45.16 23.31 18.69
C PRO A 938 -45.13 21.77 18.88
N LEU A 939 -45.11 21.33 20.15
CA LEU A 939 -45.14 19.91 20.54
C LEU A 939 -46.37 19.18 19.97
N ARG A 940 -46.18 18.41 18.89
CA ARG A 940 -47.21 17.51 18.34
C ARG A 940 -47.43 16.30 19.26
N LYS A 941 -48.38 16.36 20.18
CA LYS A 941 -48.80 15.16 20.94
C LYS A 941 -49.47 14.13 20.00
N ASP A 942 -49.57 12.88 20.46
CA ASP A 942 -50.35 11.78 19.86
C ASP A 942 -49.78 10.96 18.67
N SER A 943 -48.46 10.74 18.62
CA SER A 943 -47.91 9.60 17.84
C SER A 943 -48.55 8.27 18.30
N PHE A 944 -48.74 7.32 17.39
CA PHE A 944 -49.30 6.00 17.71
C PHE A 944 -48.35 5.19 18.60
N LEU A 945 -47.04 5.22 18.30
CA LEU A 945 -46.03 4.55 19.10
C LEU A 945 -45.85 5.20 20.48
N ASP A 946 -46.05 6.52 20.57
CA ASP A 946 -46.01 7.29 21.81
C ASP A 946 -47.11 6.80 22.77
N ARG A 947 -48.36 6.74 22.28
CA ARG A 947 -49.51 6.22 23.05
C ARG A 947 -49.39 4.74 23.43
N LEU A 948 -48.81 3.91 22.56
CA LEU A 948 -48.50 2.52 22.91
C LEU A 948 -47.44 2.44 24.01
N SER A 949 -46.36 3.21 23.90
CA SER A 949 -45.24 3.16 24.85
C SER A 949 -45.66 3.50 26.28
N THR A 950 -46.53 4.50 26.46
CA THR A 950 -47.05 4.92 27.77
C THR A 950 -47.91 3.87 28.49
N GLY A 951 -48.30 2.79 27.81
CA GLY A 951 -49.02 1.66 28.39
C GLY A 951 -48.14 0.45 28.76
N ILE A 952 -46.82 0.52 28.55
CA ILE A 952 -45.89 -0.60 28.80
C ILE A 952 -45.21 -0.40 30.16
N GLU A 953 -45.51 -1.30 31.10
CA GLU A 953 -44.77 -1.47 32.36
C GLU A 953 -44.11 -2.86 32.36
N VAL A 954 -42.83 -2.93 32.73
CA VAL A 954 -42.07 -4.18 32.87
C VAL A 954 -41.52 -4.27 34.28
N ASP A 955 -41.76 -5.40 34.96
CA ASP A 955 -41.30 -5.63 36.33
C ASP A 955 -39.80 -5.99 36.33
N LEU A 956 -39.03 -5.44 37.28
CA LEU A 956 -37.61 -5.75 37.38
C LEU A 956 -37.32 -7.17 37.91
N THR A 957 -38.32 -7.86 38.43
CA THR A 957 -38.24 -9.28 38.82
C THR A 957 -38.36 -10.23 37.64
N ASP A 958 -38.99 -9.83 36.54
CA ASP A 958 -39.05 -10.61 35.29
C ASP A 958 -37.64 -10.86 34.73
N ASP A 959 -37.45 -11.90 33.91
CA ASP A 959 -36.14 -12.28 33.37
C ASP A 959 -35.95 -11.93 31.88
N THR A 960 -36.40 -10.74 31.47
CA THR A 960 -36.35 -10.27 30.08
C THR A 960 -35.12 -9.39 29.80
N ALA A 961 -34.86 -9.13 28.52
CA ALA A 961 -33.79 -8.23 28.09
C ALA A 961 -33.89 -6.81 28.68
N LEU A 962 -35.11 -6.32 28.96
CA LEU A 962 -35.35 -4.99 29.53
C LEU A 962 -34.98 -4.95 31.02
N SER A 963 -35.44 -5.91 31.82
CA SER A 963 -35.09 -5.98 33.25
C SER A 963 -33.61 -6.31 33.46
N ARG A 964 -33.03 -7.23 32.66
CA ARG A 964 -31.60 -7.55 32.72
C ARG A 964 -30.71 -6.39 32.30
N ALA A 965 -31.10 -5.55 31.35
CA ALA A 965 -30.34 -4.35 31.00
C ALA A 965 -30.15 -3.42 32.21
N VAL A 966 -31.16 -3.30 33.08
CA VAL A 966 -31.05 -2.55 34.34
C VAL A 966 -30.21 -3.28 35.38
N ARG A 967 -30.52 -4.56 35.68
CA ARG A 967 -29.84 -5.32 36.74
C ARG A 967 -28.36 -5.57 36.45
N GLU A 968 -28.04 -5.93 35.21
CA GLU A 968 -26.69 -6.32 34.78
C GLU A 968 -25.90 -5.15 34.17
N ARG A 969 -26.52 -3.97 33.98
CA ARG A 969 -25.92 -2.75 33.39
C ARG A 969 -25.25 -2.96 32.04
N ARG A 970 -25.76 -3.92 31.25
CA ARG A 970 -25.23 -4.26 29.91
C ARG A 970 -26.32 -4.15 28.85
N SER A 971 -25.87 -3.92 27.62
CA SER A 971 -26.73 -3.90 26.44
C SER A 971 -27.06 -5.33 25.98
N PHE A 972 -28.25 -5.51 25.42
CA PHE A 972 -28.76 -6.78 24.88
C PHE A 972 -29.26 -6.59 23.44
N SER A 973 -29.02 -7.57 22.58
CA SER A 973 -29.49 -7.61 21.20
C SER A 973 -30.22 -8.92 20.97
N ILE A 974 -31.53 -8.84 20.70
CA ILE A 974 -32.41 -9.98 20.45
C ILE A 974 -32.55 -10.14 18.94
N HIS A 975 -31.89 -11.16 18.38
CA HIS A 975 -31.80 -11.37 16.94
C HIS A 975 -33.00 -12.13 16.34
N ASP A 976 -33.72 -12.92 17.15
CA ASP A 976 -35.00 -13.56 16.79
C ASP A 976 -35.83 -13.79 18.06
N VAL A 977 -36.92 -13.04 18.21
CA VAL A 977 -37.81 -13.10 19.39
C VAL A 977 -38.52 -14.45 19.58
N LYS A 978 -38.47 -15.37 18.60
CA LYS A 978 -39.09 -16.70 18.71
C LYS A 978 -38.17 -17.76 19.29
N HIS A 979 -36.87 -17.49 19.35
CA HIS A 979 -35.83 -18.45 19.74
C HIS A 979 -34.92 -17.94 20.85
N ASP A 980 -35.11 -16.71 21.33
CA ASP A 980 -34.33 -16.09 22.40
C ASP A 980 -35.17 -16.01 23.69
N ASP A 981 -34.73 -16.73 24.74
CA ASP A 981 -35.43 -16.81 26.03
C ASP A 981 -35.52 -15.46 26.76
N LEU A 982 -34.69 -14.47 26.38
CA LEU A 982 -34.72 -13.12 26.96
C LEU A 982 -35.72 -12.18 26.27
N ALA A 983 -36.42 -12.64 25.24
CA ALA A 983 -37.33 -11.81 24.46
C ALA A 983 -38.61 -11.48 25.25
N ASP A 984 -38.81 -10.20 25.56
CA ASP A 984 -39.91 -9.69 26.38
C ASP A 984 -41.33 -9.94 25.79
N PRO A 985 -42.17 -10.78 26.43
CA PRO A 985 -43.47 -11.17 25.89
C PRO A 985 -44.46 -10.00 25.72
N ALA A 986 -44.44 -9.03 26.65
CA ALA A 986 -45.34 -7.89 26.60
C ALA A 986 -45.00 -6.99 25.40
N VAL A 987 -43.71 -6.71 25.22
CA VAL A 987 -43.22 -5.89 24.10
C VAL A 987 -43.42 -6.57 22.75
N ILE A 988 -43.22 -7.89 22.66
CA ILE A 988 -43.52 -8.66 21.44
C ILE A 988 -45.01 -8.57 21.09
N GLN A 989 -45.90 -8.79 22.07
CA GLN A 989 -47.34 -8.77 21.85
C GLN A 989 -47.88 -7.38 21.45
N LEU A 990 -47.29 -6.31 22.00
CA LEU A 990 -47.71 -4.92 21.74
C LEU A 990 -47.10 -4.31 20.48
N LEU A 991 -45.83 -4.62 20.16
CA LEU A 991 -45.10 -3.96 19.05
C LEU A 991 -44.90 -4.84 17.82
N GLY A 992 -45.15 -6.16 17.91
CA GLY A 992 -45.03 -7.12 16.82
C GLY A 992 -43.61 -7.28 16.26
N THR A 993 -42.59 -6.88 17.01
CA THR A 993 -41.18 -6.87 16.56
C THR A 993 -40.65 -8.29 16.31
N GLU A 994 -39.75 -8.46 15.34
CA GLU A 994 -39.07 -9.73 15.04
C GLU A 994 -37.66 -9.80 15.66
N ALA A 995 -37.00 -8.65 15.82
CA ALA A 995 -35.66 -8.48 16.38
C ALA A 995 -35.47 -7.04 16.88
N TYR A 996 -34.87 -6.86 18.06
CA TYR A 996 -34.71 -5.55 18.70
C TYR A 996 -33.45 -5.47 19.58
N ALA A 997 -33.06 -4.26 19.95
CA ALA A 997 -31.96 -4.01 20.86
C ALA A 997 -32.40 -3.18 22.08
N VAL A 998 -31.73 -3.41 23.20
CA VAL A 998 -31.89 -2.69 24.47
C VAL A 998 -30.53 -2.21 24.95
N VAL A 999 -30.41 -0.92 25.27
CA VAL A 999 -29.22 -0.35 25.91
C VAL A 999 -29.59 0.37 27.21
N PRO A 1000 -28.83 0.20 28.31
CA PRO A 1000 -29.11 0.89 29.56
C PRO A 1000 -28.74 2.38 29.49
N LEU A 1001 -29.56 3.22 30.08
CA LEU A 1001 -29.27 4.65 30.28
C LEU A 1001 -28.53 4.81 31.60
N ILE A 1002 -27.21 5.01 31.55
CA ILE A 1002 -26.36 5.09 32.76
C ILE A 1002 -25.89 6.52 32.98
N ALA A 1003 -26.26 7.11 34.11
CA ALA A 1003 -25.79 8.41 34.58
C ALA A 1003 -25.15 8.25 35.97
N ARG A 1004 -23.98 8.86 36.21
CA ARG A 1004 -23.22 8.76 37.49
C ARG A 1004 -23.10 7.32 38.04
N ASN A 1005 -22.89 6.34 37.16
CA ASN A 1005 -22.81 4.91 37.50
C ASN A 1005 -24.11 4.33 38.12
N LYS A 1006 -25.27 4.92 37.82
CA LYS A 1006 -26.63 4.44 38.15
C LYS A 1006 -27.44 4.30 36.86
N VAL A 1007 -28.23 3.23 36.74
CA VAL A 1007 -29.16 3.08 35.62
C VAL A 1007 -30.41 3.90 35.91
N ILE A 1008 -30.79 4.81 35.01
CA ILE A 1008 -31.98 5.66 35.15
C ILE A 1008 -33.15 5.25 34.24
N GLY A 1009 -32.91 4.26 33.37
CA GLY A 1009 -33.86 3.75 32.38
C GLY A 1009 -33.17 2.87 31.34
N VAL A 1010 -33.88 2.51 30.28
CA VAL A 1010 -33.35 1.77 29.12
C VAL A 1010 -33.92 2.34 27.82
N LEU A 1011 -33.10 2.35 26.77
CA LEU A 1011 -33.50 2.70 25.41
C LEU A 1011 -33.69 1.41 24.61
N TRP A 1012 -34.89 1.24 24.04
CA TRP A 1012 -35.27 0.13 23.17
C TRP A 1012 -35.33 0.62 21.72
N VAL A 1013 -34.83 -0.16 20.77
CA VAL A 1013 -34.87 0.16 19.33
C VAL A 1013 -35.10 -1.06 18.45
N ASP A 1014 -35.73 -0.86 17.29
CA ASP A 1014 -35.88 -1.93 16.29
C ASP A 1014 -35.85 -1.49 14.82
N ASN A 1015 -35.81 -2.50 13.94
CA ASN A 1015 -35.72 -2.38 12.48
C ASN A 1015 -36.89 -3.10 11.77
N TYR A 1016 -38.11 -2.95 12.31
CA TYR A 1016 -39.29 -3.73 11.91
C TYR A 1016 -39.63 -3.68 10.40
N PHE A 1017 -39.51 -2.52 9.77
CA PHE A 1017 -39.92 -2.31 8.36
C PHE A 1017 -38.82 -2.64 7.35
N ASN A 1018 -37.57 -2.22 7.63
CA ASN A 1018 -36.45 -2.44 6.71
C ASN A 1018 -35.76 -3.81 6.90
N ARG A 1019 -36.04 -4.50 8.02
CA ARG A 1019 -35.43 -5.79 8.41
C ARG A 1019 -33.90 -5.79 8.39
N LYS A 1020 -33.27 -4.63 8.58
CA LYS A 1020 -31.80 -4.50 8.69
C LYS A 1020 -31.36 -5.20 10.00
N PRO A 1021 -30.44 -6.17 9.96
CA PRO A 1021 -29.90 -6.78 11.17
C PRO A 1021 -29.20 -5.71 12.02
N ILE A 1022 -29.42 -5.76 13.34
CA ILE A 1022 -28.72 -4.92 14.30
C ILE A 1022 -27.36 -5.57 14.56
N THR A 1023 -26.28 -4.83 14.36
CA THR A 1023 -24.89 -5.33 14.45
C THR A 1023 -24.21 -4.88 15.74
N ASP A 1024 -23.11 -5.54 16.12
CA ASP A 1024 -22.26 -5.10 17.25
C ASP A 1024 -21.75 -3.66 17.10
N GLU A 1025 -21.65 -3.17 15.86
CA GLU A 1025 -21.29 -1.78 15.57
C GLU A 1025 -22.42 -0.82 15.90
N ASP A 1026 -23.65 -1.14 15.49
CA ASP A 1026 -24.85 -0.38 15.88
C ASP A 1026 -25.01 -0.39 17.42
N MET A 1027 -24.74 -1.53 18.09
CA MET A 1027 -24.78 -1.65 19.56
C MET A 1027 -23.72 -0.80 20.28
N ARG A 1028 -22.48 -0.76 19.77
CA ARG A 1028 -21.44 0.12 20.32
C ARG A 1028 -21.80 1.59 20.18
N PHE A 1029 -22.39 2.00 19.06
CA PHE A 1029 -22.85 3.37 18.87
C PHE A 1029 -24.02 3.70 19.82
N LEU A 1030 -25.04 2.82 19.89
CA LEU A 1030 -26.17 2.99 20.80
C LEU A 1030 -25.72 3.14 22.26
N SER A 1031 -24.73 2.37 22.71
CA SER A 1031 -24.18 2.47 24.07
C SER A 1031 -23.45 3.80 24.31
N GLY A 1032 -22.65 4.28 23.35
CA GLY A 1032 -22.01 5.59 23.46
C GLY A 1032 -23.02 6.75 23.41
N PHE A 1033 -24.17 6.53 22.77
CA PHE A 1033 -25.27 7.49 22.70
C PHE A 1033 -26.14 7.46 23.98
N SER A 1034 -26.38 6.28 24.58
CA SER A 1034 -27.16 6.14 25.81
C SER A 1034 -26.55 6.87 27.00
N ASP A 1035 -25.23 6.91 27.12
CA ASP A 1035 -24.55 7.65 28.19
C ASP A 1035 -24.76 9.18 28.08
N GLN A 1036 -24.80 9.70 26.85
CA GLN A 1036 -25.11 11.11 26.57
C GLN A 1036 -26.58 11.42 26.88
N ILE A 1037 -27.51 10.56 26.45
CA ILE A 1037 -28.94 10.66 26.78
C ILE A 1037 -29.13 10.65 28.30
N ALA A 1038 -28.51 9.69 28.99
CA ALA A 1038 -28.69 9.51 30.42
C ALA A 1038 -28.20 10.73 31.21
N SER A 1039 -27.03 11.26 30.85
CA SER A 1039 -26.46 12.46 31.46
C SER A 1039 -27.34 13.70 31.24
N ALA A 1040 -27.95 13.86 30.06
CA ALA A 1040 -28.86 14.96 29.77
C ALA A 1040 -30.19 14.84 30.54
N ILE A 1041 -30.77 13.63 30.61
CA ILE A 1041 -31.98 13.36 31.40
C ILE A 1041 -31.74 13.59 32.90
N GLU A 1042 -30.60 13.13 33.43
CA GLU A 1042 -30.23 13.35 34.83
C GLU A 1042 -30.06 14.85 35.13
N SER A 1043 -29.40 15.59 34.24
CA SER A 1043 -29.20 17.04 34.39
C SER A 1043 -30.53 17.80 34.40
N ALA A 1044 -31.46 17.47 33.49
CA ALA A 1044 -32.81 18.05 33.46
C ALA A 1044 -33.61 17.71 34.73
N ARG A 1045 -33.56 16.45 35.19
CA ARG A 1045 -34.21 16.01 36.45
C ARG A 1045 -33.62 16.68 37.69
N LEU A 1046 -32.30 16.89 37.75
CA LEU A 1046 -31.63 17.59 38.84
C LEU A 1046 -32.03 19.06 38.87
N PHE A 1047 -32.08 19.73 37.72
CA PHE A 1047 -32.54 21.11 37.61
C PHE A 1047 -33.99 21.27 38.10
N GLU A 1048 -34.88 20.35 37.72
CA GLU A 1048 -36.27 20.32 38.19
C GLU A 1048 -36.38 20.09 39.71
N LYS A 1049 -35.59 19.15 40.27
CA LYS A 1049 -35.52 18.93 41.72
C LYS A 1049 -35.01 20.14 42.49
N VAL A 1050 -33.96 20.81 42.01
CA VAL A 1050 -33.43 22.03 42.64
C VAL A 1050 -34.50 23.13 42.65
N LYS A 1051 -35.20 23.32 41.54
CA LYS A 1051 -36.30 24.30 41.42
C LYS A 1051 -37.47 24.01 42.36
N LEU A 1052 -37.80 22.73 42.59
CA LEU A 1052 -38.80 22.31 43.58
C LEU A 1052 -38.35 22.57 45.01
N ALA A 1053 -37.11 22.19 45.36
CA ALA A 1053 -36.56 22.42 46.70
C ALA A 1053 -36.40 23.92 47.01
N GLU A 1054 -36.03 24.75 46.03
CA GLU A 1054 -35.97 26.21 46.16
C GLU A 1054 -37.36 26.80 46.44
N ALA A 1055 -38.39 26.33 45.73
CA ALA A 1055 -39.78 26.73 45.99
C ALA A 1055 -40.30 26.26 47.35
N GLU A 1056 -39.89 25.08 47.82
CA GLU A 1056 -40.24 24.57 49.15
C GLU A 1056 -39.56 25.37 50.26
N LEU A 1057 -38.27 25.69 50.12
CA LEU A 1057 -37.53 26.54 51.06
C LEU A 1057 -38.08 27.98 51.13
N GLU A 1058 -38.40 28.61 49.99
CA GLU A 1058 -39.02 29.94 49.99
C GLU A 1058 -40.44 29.87 50.61
N ASN A 1059 -41.23 28.81 50.36
CA ASN A 1059 -42.52 28.60 51.04
C ASN A 1059 -42.36 28.44 52.57
N ILE A 1060 -41.36 27.69 53.04
CA ILE A 1060 -41.06 27.56 54.47
C ILE A 1060 -40.70 28.94 55.05
N PHE A 1061 -39.77 29.66 54.43
CA PHE A 1061 -39.34 31.00 54.84
C PHE A 1061 -40.51 32.00 54.91
N GLU A 1062 -41.37 32.01 53.89
CA GLU A 1062 -42.57 32.86 53.80
C GLU A 1062 -43.71 32.43 54.75
N SER A 1063 -43.71 31.20 55.25
CA SER A 1063 -44.72 30.68 56.18
C SER A 1063 -44.45 30.95 57.66
N ILE A 1064 -43.21 31.30 58.03
CA ILE A 1064 -42.83 31.57 59.42
C ILE A 1064 -43.50 32.87 59.91
N SER A 1065 -44.16 32.80 61.07
CA SER A 1065 -44.89 33.93 61.67
C SER A 1065 -44.00 35.02 62.26
N ASP A 1066 -42.73 34.70 62.54
CA ASP A 1066 -41.76 35.63 63.11
C ASP A 1066 -41.12 36.50 62.02
N LEU A 1067 -40.64 37.69 62.42
CA LEU A 1067 -40.04 38.68 61.51
C LEU A 1067 -38.64 38.23 61.06
N LEU A 1068 -38.55 37.53 59.93
CA LEU A 1068 -37.27 37.09 59.37
C LEU A 1068 -36.79 38.01 58.25
N TYR A 1069 -35.56 38.50 58.40
CA TYR A 1069 -34.87 39.28 57.37
C TYR A 1069 -33.38 38.93 57.33
N ILE A 1070 -32.84 38.82 56.12
CA ILE A 1070 -31.43 38.53 55.85
C ILE A 1070 -30.75 39.84 55.45
N THR A 1071 -29.56 40.09 55.97
CA THR A 1071 -28.77 41.31 55.70
C THR A 1071 -27.32 40.99 55.37
N THR A 1072 -26.64 41.97 54.78
CA THR A 1072 -25.19 41.98 54.57
C THR A 1072 -24.48 42.70 55.71
N GLU A 1073 -23.15 42.56 55.83
CA GLU A 1073 -22.35 43.18 56.90
C GLU A 1073 -22.51 44.71 56.97
N ASP A 1074 -22.84 45.36 55.84
CA ASP A 1074 -23.12 46.79 55.76
C ASP A 1074 -24.57 47.17 56.11
N TYR A 1075 -25.32 46.25 56.72
CA TYR A 1075 -26.72 46.33 57.14
C TYR A 1075 -27.76 46.36 56.00
N THR A 1076 -27.38 46.13 54.73
CA THR A 1076 -28.36 46.12 53.62
C THR A 1076 -29.21 44.85 53.63
N ILE A 1077 -30.54 45.00 53.64
CA ILE A 1077 -31.51 43.89 53.60
C ILE A 1077 -31.45 43.21 52.23
N ARG A 1078 -31.15 41.91 52.22
CA ARG A 1078 -31.09 41.04 51.02
C ARG A 1078 -32.41 40.33 50.75
N ASN A 1079 -33.09 39.83 51.79
CA ASN A 1079 -34.39 39.15 51.67
C ASN A 1079 -35.20 39.33 52.96
N ILE A 1080 -36.53 39.23 52.87
CA ILE A 1080 -37.47 39.29 54.00
C ILE A 1080 -38.62 38.31 53.79
N ASN A 1081 -39.21 37.81 54.86
CA ASN A 1081 -40.44 37.02 54.79
C ASN A 1081 -41.71 37.87 54.88
N ARG A 1082 -42.85 37.24 54.62
CA ARG A 1082 -44.19 37.81 54.64
C ARG A 1082 -44.55 38.47 55.96
N ALA A 1083 -44.12 37.91 57.09
CA ALA A 1083 -44.36 38.52 58.40
C ALA A 1083 -43.75 39.93 58.50
N VAL A 1084 -42.57 40.16 57.92
CA VAL A 1084 -41.98 41.51 57.81
C VAL A 1084 -42.83 42.41 56.92
N VAL A 1085 -43.28 41.95 55.75
CA VAL A 1085 -44.17 42.75 54.86
C VAL A 1085 -45.45 43.17 55.59
N GLU A 1086 -46.12 42.24 56.28
CA GLU A 1086 -47.38 42.49 56.99
C GLU A 1086 -47.18 43.41 58.23
N LYS A 1087 -46.06 43.29 58.95
CA LYS A 1087 -45.75 44.12 60.14
C LYS A 1087 -45.20 45.52 59.78
N ILE A 1088 -44.46 45.65 58.68
CA ILE A 1088 -43.89 46.92 58.21
C ILE A 1088 -44.90 47.72 57.37
N GLY A 1089 -45.82 47.04 56.67
CA GLY A 1089 -46.86 47.68 55.85
C GLY A 1089 -46.32 48.26 54.53
N ARG A 1090 -45.20 47.73 54.02
CA ARG A 1090 -44.56 48.12 52.75
C ARG A 1090 -44.25 46.87 51.92
N GLU A 1091 -44.25 47.00 50.59
CA GLU A 1091 -43.97 45.87 49.71
C GLU A 1091 -42.50 45.39 49.80
N LYS A 1092 -42.26 44.10 49.54
CA LYS A 1092 -40.93 43.45 49.58
C LYS A 1092 -39.86 44.25 48.80
N LYS A 1093 -40.24 44.79 47.63
CA LYS A 1093 -39.40 45.63 46.75
C LYS A 1093 -38.99 46.99 47.32
N GLU A 1094 -39.67 47.49 48.35
CA GLU A 1094 -39.38 48.79 48.99
C GLU A 1094 -38.48 48.63 50.23
N ILE A 1095 -38.34 47.40 50.72
CA ILE A 1095 -37.58 47.03 51.92
C ILE A 1095 -36.24 46.38 51.52
N VAL A 1096 -36.25 45.46 50.56
CA VAL A 1096 -35.03 44.83 50.03
C VAL A 1096 -34.17 45.89 49.33
N GLY A 1097 -32.86 45.89 49.61
CA GLY A 1097 -31.91 46.91 49.17
C GLY A 1097 -31.81 48.14 50.09
N ARG A 1098 -32.63 48.26 51.14
CA ARG A 1098 -32.52 49.30 52.17
C ARG A 1098 -31.70 48.85 53.37
N LYS A 1099 -31.21 49.80 54.17
CA LYS A 1099 -30.52 49.49 55.43
C LYS A 1099 -31.52 49.03 56.49
N CYS A 1100 -31.16 48.03 57.30
CA CYS A 1100 -32.08 47.49 58.30
C CYS A 1100 -32.42 48.53 59.39
N TYR A 1101 -31.49 49.44 59.72
CA TYR A 1101 -31.73 50.53 60.66
C TYR A 1101 -32.68 51.61 60.10
N GLU A 1102 -32.71 51.87 58.79
CA GLU A 1102 -33.71 52.75 58.15
C GLU A 1102 -35.13 52.17 58.28
N ILE A 1103 -35.28 50.85 58.09
CA ILE A 1103 -36.58 50.17 58.03
C ILE A 1103 -37.15 49.82 59.42
N PHE A 1104 -36.31 49.27 60.30
CA PHE A 1104 -36.72 48.76 61.61
C PHE A 1104 -36.53 49.78 62.73
N HIS A 1105 -35.53 50.67 62.65
CA HIS A 1105 -35.26 51.68 63.70
C HIS A 1105 -35.59 53.12 63.28
N GLY A 1106 -35.80 53.39 61.99
CA GLY A 1106 -36.06 54.74 61.48
C GLY A 1106 -34.86 55.70 61.64
N MET A 1107 -33.64 55.16 61.69
CA MET A 1107 -32.40 55.91 61.85
C MET A 1107 -31.61 55.97 60.54
N ASP A 1108 -30.68 56.91 60.44
CA ASP A 1108 -29.73 57.03 59.32
C ASP A 1108 -28.38 56.30 59.59
N GLU A 1109 -28.18 55.82 60.82
CA GLU A 1109 -26.97 55.11 61.28
C GLU A 1109 -27.33 53.84 62.08
N PRO A 1110 -26.40 52.86 62.22
CA PRO A 1110 -26.64 51.63 63.00
C PRO A 1110 -26.93 51.91 64.48
N TYR A 1111 -27.92 51.22 65.04
CA TYR A 1111 -28.29 51.37 66.45
C TYR A 1111 -27.36 50.56 67.37
N ASP A 1112 -26.52 51.24 68.17
CA ASP A 1112 -25.52 50.65 69.08
C ASP A 1112 -26.03 49.48 69.96
N LYS A 1113 -27.28 49.57 70.41
CA LYS A 1113 -27.87 48.55 71.30
C LYS A 1113 -28.50 47.37 70.56
N CYS A 1114 -28.58 47.42 69.23
CA CYS A 1114 -29.17 46.35 68.43
C CYS A 1114 -28.31 45.07 68.47
N PRO A 1115 -28.88 43.89 68.81
CA PRO A 1115 -28.19 42.60 68.72
C PRO A 1115 -27.57 42.35 67.35
N HIS A 1116 -28.20 42.82 66.27
CA HIS A 1116 -27.64 42.74 64.93
C HIS A 1116 -26.36 43.59 64.77
N HIS A 1117 -26.34 44.82 65.29
CA HIS A 1117 -25.13 45.67 65.26
C HIS A 1117 -23.97 45.05 66.06
N LYS A 1118 -24.27 44.49 67.25
CA LYS A 1118 -23.32 43.71 68.06
C LYS A 1118 -22.82 42.46 67.32
N THR A 1119 -23.72 41.74 66.64
CA THR A 1119 -23.39 40.53 65.88
C THR A 1119 -22.39 40.83 64.76
N VAL A 1120 -22.61 41.92 64.01
CA VAL A 1120 -21.70 42.38 62.95
C VAL A 1120 -20.36 42.84 63.51
N THR A 1121 -20.35 43.63 64.59
CA THR A 1121 -19.10 44.21 65.14
C THR A 1121 -18.22 43.21 65.89
N THR A 1122 -18.79 42.21 66.58
CA THR A 1122 -18.01 41.23 67.35
C THR A 1122 -17.97 39.83 66.74
N GLN A 1123 -18.64 39.60 65.60
CA GLN A 1123 -18.73 38.31 64.90
C GLN A 1123 -19.22 37.14 65.79
N LYS A 1124 -20.16 37.41 66.69
CA LYS A 1124 -20.80 36.43 67.60
C LYS A 1124 -22.31 36.59 67.59
N ALA A 1125 -23.06 35.50 67.75
CA ALA A 1125 -24.51 35.58 67.84
C ALA A 1125 -24.96 36.22 69.17
N TYR A 1126 -25.93 37.14 69.11
CA TYR A 1126 -26.57 37.75 70.26
C TYR A 1126 -28.07 37.49 70.26
N ILE A 1127 -28.62 37.17 71.42
CA ILE A 1127 -30.05 37.09 71.70
C ILE A 1127 -30.30 38.02 72.88
N GLU A 1128 -31.10 39.07 72.68
CA GLU A 1128 -31.47 40.02 73.73
C GLU A 1128 -32.93 40.42 73.57
N GLU A 1129 -33.65 40.51 74.68
CA GLU A 1129 -34.96 41.16 74.72
C GLU A 1129 -34.76 42.69 74.71
N LEU A 1130 -35.45 43.38 73.82
CA LEU A 1130 -35.41 44.84 73.67
C LEU A 1130 -36.82 45.42 73.76
N GLU A 1131 -36.99 46.49 74.54
CA GLU A 1131 -38.16 47.37 74.37
C GLU A 1131 -37.96 48.22 73.10
N ASP A 1132 -38.77 47.94 72.06
CA ASP A 1132 -38.85 48.76 70.86
C ASP A 1132 -39.57 50.09 71.17
N THR A 1133 -38.77 51.08 71.56
CA THR A 1133 -39.22 52.43 71.89
C THR A 1133 -39.63 53.28 70.68
N TYR A 1134 -39.51 52.76 69.44
CA TYR A 1134 -39.74 53.52 68.21
C TYR A 1134 -41.06 53.21 67.50
N ARG A 1135 -41.78 52.12 67.86
CA ARG A 1135 -43.08 51.76 67.25
C ARG A 1135 -44.31 51.79 68.16
N GLY A 1136 -44.13 52.07 69.46
CA GLY A 1136 -45.21 52.32 70.44
C GLY A 1136 -45.61 51.11 71.26
#